data_AF-A0A9P9YAX3-F1
#
_entry.id   AF-A0A9P9YAX3-F1
#
_cell.length_a   1.000
_cell.length_b   1.000
_cell.length_c   1.000
_cell.angle_alpha   90.00
_cell.angle_beta   90.00
_cell.angle_gamma   90.00
#
_symmetry.space_group_name_H-M   'P 1'
#
loop_
_entity.id
_entity.type
_entity.pdbx_description
1 polymer ?
#
loop_
_entity_poly.entity_id
_entity_poly.type
_entity_poly.pdbx_seq_one_letter_code
_entity_poly.pdbx_strand_id
1 'polypeptide(L)'
;MPPIAQEGNCLIYRGSNFLKQRLILACLSGKPVKINQIRAEDEMAPGLREYEISLIRLLDKITNGTKIELNPAGTSIHHDCCVQRGIGYYLDALIALGPFCKNPLHCTLRGVTNSKDSPSVDHIKGAALSLLKRFLLVDEGLELKGMVKRIRGTVYACKVSPAMANRTVEAAKGCMLKFLPDVYIYTDQNKGKMSGNSPGFGICLIAETTDGVCFAADCSSNTREESDTPSIPEDLGQEVAMRLLDEIYRGGCVDSSYQWLAALYIALGQKHVSKFLTGALSTYTVHFLQHLRDFFSITFKLENPEAEDEDEAGDVRGAQKVLMACVGIGYTNINKRKGFLRLCLLATCLLVAAQASKDGSNMQLKPTKWLTASDLESVPSLNDITWERLENQPLQQGAKMIEKIYHVGQIKHDLTPSFVPSPSNVPVWIIKSNGQKVEAKLNNYVTIVLTGLPQSSPANKKAMRKLVQAYVQKYNLQQQQKNAQEQQEQHKSSDYDYTSSEETADQWKSAKAASGDLIIIDLGSTLTNFKRYAMLDVQNTGAMIGQTLVELSNKGVPQEIIHLIGQGISAHVAGAAGNKFTAQTGHKLRRITGLDPAKMLSKRPQTLDGLSRGDADFVDAIHTSAFAMGTPIRCGDVDFYPNGPSTGVPGSENVIEAVARATRYFAESVRPGSERNFPAVPANSLKQYKEQDGFGKRAFMGLQTDYDLRGDYILEVNPKSPFGQRSPAHKQASYHGIHNAQN
;
A
#
# COMPACT_ATOMS: atom_id res chain seq x y z
N MET A 1 -1.88 22.33 -35.76
CA MET A 1 -2.02 23.26 -36.89
C MET A 1 -2.01 24.66 -36.33
N PRO A 2 -1.20 25.58 -36.88
CA PRO A 2 -1.19 26.97 -36.45
C PRO A 2 -2.54 27.65 -36.72
N PRO A 3 -2.82 28.81 -36.10
CA PRO A 3 -3.95 29.64 -36.48
C PRO A 3 -3.83 30.03 -37.95
N ILE A 4 -4.97 30.03 -38.65
CA ILE A 4 -5.05 30.44 -40.06
C ILE A 4 -5.00 31.97 -40.22
N ALA A 5 -5.38 32.69 -39.17
CA ALA A 5 -5.38 34.14 -39.11
C ALA A 5 -5.39 34.60 -37.65
N GLN A 6 -5.06 35.87 -37.44
CA GLN A 6 -5.21 36.54 -36.15
C GLN A 6 -5.89 37.90 -36.40
N GLU A 7 -7.06 38.08 -35.78
CA GLU A 7 -7.83 39.34 -35.86
C GLU A 7 -7.72 40.04 -34.49
N GLY A 8 -6.86 41.05 -34.40
CA GLY A 8 -6.54 41.69 -33.12
C GLY A 8 -5.93 40.69 -32.13
N ASN A 9 -6.58 40.49 -30.97
CA ASN A 9 -6.18 39.50 -29.97
C ASN A 9 -6.88 38.13 -30.14
N CYS A 10 -7.71 37.97 -31.18
CA CYS A 10 -8.45 36.74 -31.45
C CYS A 10 -7.65 35.80 -32.35
N LEU A 11 -7.43 34.56 -31.91
CA LEU A 11 -6.79 33.52 -32.72
C LEU A 11 -7.83 32.74 -33.52
N ILE A 12 -7.63 32.63 -34.84
CA ILE A 12 -8.58 31.96 -35.74
C ILE A 12 -8.01 30.61 -36.19
N TYR A 13 -8.73 29.53 -35.93
CA TYR A 13 -8.38 28.17 -36.35
C TYR A 13 -9.43 27.58 -37.31
N ARG A 14 -9.05 26.52 -38.02
CA ARG A 14 -9.92 25.70 -38.87
C ARG A 14 -10.08 24.29 -38.29
N GLY A 15 -11.29 23.74 -38.38
CA GLY A 15 -11.60 22.34 -38.07
C GLY A 15 -11.67 22.00 -36.57
N SER A 16 -12.21 20.81 -36.26
CA SER A 16 -12.43 20.31 -34.89
C SER A 16 -11.18 19.73 -34.20
N ASN A 17 -10.09 19.49 -34.93
CA ASN A 17 -8.90 18.86 -34.36
C ASN A 17 -8.33 19.69 -33.21
N PHE A 18 -8.03 19.01 -32.09
CA PHE A 18 -7.50 19.63 -30.86
C PHE A 18 -8.39 20.73 -30.25
N LEU A 19 -9.70 20.70 -30.50
CA LEU A 19 -10.68 21.65 -29.94
C LEU A 19 -10.51 21.84 -28.42
N LYS A 20 -10.40 20.73 -27.67
CA LYS A 20 -10.22 20.72 -26.22
C LYS A 20 -8.99 21.53 -25.78
N GLN A 21 -7.83 21.33 -26.43
CA GLN A 21 -6.61 22.06 -26.12
C GLN A 21 -6.77 23.56 -26.35
N ARG A 22 -7.36 23.95 -27.50
CA ARG A 22 -7.57 25.36 -27.87
C ARG A 22 -8.49 26.06 -26.89
N LEU A 23 -9.56 25.41 -26.45
CA LEU A 23 -10.49 25.96 -25.46
C LEU A 23 -9.83 26.11 -24.08
N ILE A 24 -9.09 25.10 -23.60
CA ILE A 24 -8.35 25.17 -22.34
C ILE A 24 -7.36 26.34 -22.35
N LEU A 25 -6.56 26.48 -23.42
CA LEU A 25 -5.56 27.55 -23.54
C LEU A 25 -6.20 28.93 -23.71
N ALA A 26 -7.34 29.04 -24.40
CA ALA A 26 -8.12 30.27 -24.47
C ALA A 26 -8.61 30.70 -23.07
N CYS A 27 -9.14 29.76 -22.28
CA CYS A 27 -9.56 30.02 -20.91
C CYS A 27 -8.42 30.50 -20.01
N LEU A 28 -7.22 29.90 -20.14
CA LEU A 28 -6.06 30.23 -19.31
C LEU A 28 -5.37 31.52 -19.76
N SER A 29 -5.25 31.76 -21.06
CA SER A 29 -4.59 32.96 -21.58
C SER A 29 -5.49 34.19 -21.57
N GLY A 30 -6.81 34.00 -21.54
CA GLY A 30 -7.79 35.07 -21.77
C GLY A 30 -7.85 35.56 -23.22
N LYS A 31 -7.12 34.94 -24.15
CA LYS A 31 -7.18 35.27 -25.58
C LYS A 31 -8.43 34.66 -26.21
N PRO A 32 -9.27 35.46 -26.90
CA PRO A 32 -10.39 34.93 -27.67
C PRO A 32 -9.92 33.95 -28.75
N VAL A 33 -10.72 32.92 -29.01
CA VAL A 33 -10.47 31.96 -30.08
C VAL A 33 -11.72 31.80 -30.95
N LYS A 34 -11.54 31.79 -32.27
CA LYS A 34 -12.59 31.52 -33.26
C LYS A 34 -12.20 30.27 -34.04
N ILE A 35 -13.11 29.30 -34.17
CA ILE A 35 -12.84 28.03 -34.84
C ILE A 35 -13.88 27.82 -35.93
N ASN A 36 -13.44 27.93 -37.19
CA ASN A 36 -14.29 27.88 -38.37
C ASN A 36 -14.25 26.50 -39.05
N GLN A 37 -15.24 26.24 -39.90
CA GLN A 37 -15.30 25.04 -40.77
C GLN A 37 -15.10 23.73 -39.99
N ILE A 38 -15.81 23.60 -38.87
CA ILE A 38 -15.83 22.38 -38.08
C ILE A 38 -16.59 21.31 -38.87
N ARG A 39 -15.87 20.32 -39.41
CA ARG A 39 -16.42 19.24 -40.24
C ARG A 39 -17.32 19.75 -41.37
N ALA A 40 -16.93 20.84 -42.03
CA ALA A 40 -17.75 21.44 -43.10
C ALA A 40 -17.93 20.53 -44.33
N GLU A 41 -17.02 19.58 -44.50
CA GLU A 41 -17.01 18.59 -45.60
C GLU A 41 -17.73 17.28 -45.24
N ASP A 42 -18.22 17.14 -43.99
CA ASP A 42 -18.99 15.97 -43.55
C ASP A 42 -20.46 16.16 -43.93
N GLU A 43 -20.91 15.51 -45.01
CA GLU A 43 -22.27 15.64 -45.53
C GLU A 43 -23.35 15.11 -44.57
N MET A 44 -22.99 14.14 -43.71
CA MET A 44 -23.95 13.47 -42.84
C MET A 44 -24.10 14.16 -41.48
N ALA A 45 -23.02 14.76 -40.98
CA ALA A 45 -23.02 15.41 -39.67
C ALA A 45 -22.02 16.59 -39.60
N PRO A 46 -22.33 17.70 -40.28
CA PRO A 46 -21.47 18.88 -40.27
C PRO A 46 -21.52 19.59 -38.90
N GLY A 47 -20.45 20.30 -38.55
CA GLY A 47 -20.38 21.10 -37.34
C GLY A 47 -19.83 20.36 -36.10
N LEU A 48 -20.22 20.86 -34.93
CA LEU A 48 -19.81 20.32 -33.63
C LEU A 48 -20.53 19.01 -33.36
N ARG A 49 -19.82 18.06 -32.77
CA ARG A 49 -20.42 16.82 -32.25
C ARG A 49 -20.97 17.06 -30.85
N GLU A 50 -21.93 16.25 -30.42
CA GLU A 50 -22.58 16.38 -29.12
C GLU A 50 -21.59 16.35 -27.94
N TYR A 51 -20.53 15.53 -28.01
CA TYR A 51 -19.52 15.51 -26.95
C TYR A 51 -18.71 16.82 -26.85
N GLU A 52 -18.53 17.54 -27.97
CA GLU A 52 -17.85 18.83 -28.02
C GLU A 52 -18.75 19.94 -27.46
N ILE A 53 -20.04 19.93 -27.82
CA ILE A 53 -21.06 20.83 -27.26
C ILE A 53 -21.15 20.62 -25.73
N SER A 54 -21.17 19.35 -25.29
CA SER A 54 -21.18 19.01 -23.87
C SER A 54 -19.91 19.52 -23.16
N LEU A 55 -18.74 19.47 -23.78
CA LEU A 55 -17.51 20.04 -23.20
C LEU A 55 -17.60 21.56 -23.08
N ILE A 56 -18.11 22.25 -24.11
CA ILE A 56 -18.29 23.71 -24.08
C ILE A 56 -19.25 24.10 -22.95
N ARG A 57 -20.37 23.38 -22.79
CA ARG A 57 -21.29 23.59 -21.66
C ARG A 57 -20.64 23.34 -20.30
N LEU A 58 -19.73 22.37 -20.18
CA LEU A 58 -18.98 22.16 -18.95
C LEU A 58 -18.04 23.34 -18.67
N LEU A 59 -17.34 23.84 -19.69
CA LEU A 59 -16.46 25.00 -19.55
C LEU A 59 -17.24 26.25 -19.14
N ASP A 60 -18.41 26.47 -19.74
CA ASP A 60 -19.31 27.57 -19.38
C ASP A 60 -19.74 27.51 -17.89
N LYS A 61 -20.06 26.32 -17.37
CA LYS A 61 -20.39 26.13 -15.95
C LYS A 61 -19.25 26.45 -14.99
N ILE A 62 -17.98 26.33 -15.41
CA ILE A 62 -16.81 26.51 -14.53
C ILE A 62 -16.16 27.90 -14.69
N THR A 63 -16.52 28.65 -15.73
CA THR A 63 -16.07 30.03 -15.95
C THR A 63 -17.17 31.04 -15.59
N ASN A 64 -16.81 32.31 -15.42
CA ASN A 64 -17.77 33.39 -15.22
C ASN A 64 -17.34 34.59 -16.07
N GLY A 65 -18.25 35.14 -16.87
CA GLY A 65 -17.97 36.25 -17.78
C GLY A 65 -17.32 35.83 -19.11
N THR A 66 -17.11 34.53 -19.35
CA THR A 66 -16.92 34.04 -20.73
C THR A 66 -18.27 34.25 -21.43
N LYS A 67 -18.32 35.10 -22.46
CA LYS A 67 -19.52 35.22 -23.31
C LYS A 67 -19.62 33.96 -24.17
N ILE A 68 -20.21 32.93 -23.61
CA ILE A 68 -20.72 31.76 -24.32
C ILE A 68 -22.22 31.94 -24.26
N GLU A 69 -22.89 32.11 -25.40
CA GLU A 69 -24.36 32.16 -25.38
C GLU A 69 -24.86 30.75 -25.03
N LEU A 70 -25.25 30.52 -23.76
CA LEU A 70 -26.25 29.56 -23.23
C LEU A 70 -26.35 29.69 -21.67
N ASN A 71 -27.53 29.37 -21.10
CA ASN A 71 -28.10 29.81 -19.80
C ASN A 71 -27.45 29.28 -18.47
N PRO A 72 -27.64 29.97 -17.31
CA PRO A 72 -26.77 29.86 -16.12
C PRO A 72 -27.28 29.01 -14.92
N ALA A 73 -26.34 28.44 -14.15
CA ALA A 73 -26.29 28.21 -12.67
C ALA A 73 -25.17 27.17 -12.38
N GLY A 74 -24.37 27.14 -11.31
CA GLY A 74 -24.54 27.41 -9.86
C GLY A 74 -23.40 26.63 -9.12
N THR A 75 -23.17 26.89 -7.84
CA THR A 75 -21.94 26.62 -7.06
C THR A 75 -21.51 25.15 -6.81
N SER A 76 -22.29 24.15 -7.22
CA SER A 76 -21.86 22.74 -7.32
C SER A 76 -22.14 22.23 -8.73
N ILE A 77 -21.09 21.85 -9.45
CA ILE A 77 -21.20 21.61 -10.89
C ILE A 77 -21.58 20.14 -11.12
N HIS A 78 -22.83 19.91 -11.45
CA HIS A 78 -23.30 18.62 -11.98
C HIS A 78 -23.30 18.67 -13.50
N HIS A 79 -22.69 17.68 -14.13
CA HIS A 79 -22.60 17.62 -15.58
C HIS A 79 -22.84 16.20 -16.11
N ASP A 80 -23.91 16.07 -16.89
CA ASP A 80 -24.18 14.86 -17.66
C ASP A 80 -23.34 14.90 -18.96
N CYS A 81 -22.32 14.06 -19.00
CA CYS A 81 -21.41 13.90 -20.12
C CYS A 81 -22.11 13.19 -21.29
N CYS A 82 -21.75 13.58 -22.52
CA CYS A 82 -22.22 12.87 -23.71
C CYS A 82 -21.64 11.45 -23.74
N VAL A 83 -22.46 10.47 -24.12
CA VAL A 83 -22.06 9.05 -24.17
C VAL A 83 -21.09 8.70 -25.30
N GLN A 84 -20.92 9.58 -26.30
CA GLN A 84 -19.97 9.39 -27.42
C GLN A 84 -18.48 9.43 -26.98
N ARG A 85 -18.21 9.89 -25.75
CA ARG A 85 -16.87 9.93 -25.16
C ARG A 85 -16.93 9.53 -23.70
N GLY A 86 -15.89 8.88 -23.20
CA GLY A 86 -15.74 8.60 -21.78
C GLY A 86 -15.57 9.89 -20.96
N ILE A 87 -15.93 9.84 -19.67
CA ILE A 87 -15.79 10.98 -18.74
C ILE A 87 -14.35 11.50 -18.64
N GLY A 88 -13.35 10.67 -18.94
CA GLY A 88 -11.94 11.07 -19.00
C GLY A 88 -11.68 12.24 -19.96
N TYR A 89 -12.41 12.32 -21.08
CA TYR A 89 -12.33 13.42 -22.02
C TYR A 89 -12.57 14.78 -21.36
N TYR A 90 -13.56 14.83 -20.45
CA TYR A 90 -13.98 16.02 -19.70
C TYR A 90 -13.09 16.27 -18.49
N LEU A 91 -12.68 15.22 -17.77
CA LEU A 91 -11.79 15.30 -16.62
C LEU A 91 -10.43 15.92 -16.98
N ASP A 92 -9.87 15.63 -18.15
CA ASP A 92 -8.64 16.27 -18.62
C ASP A 92 -8.73 17.80 -18.60
N ALA A 93 -9.87 18.35 -19.03
CA ALA A 93 -10.09 19.80 -19.02
C ALA A 93 -10.21 20.35 -17.60
N LEU A 94 -10.89 19.62 -16.71
CA LEU A 94 -11.03 20.01 -15.31
C LEU A 94 -9.70 19.95 -14.55
N ILE A 95 -8.83 18.99 -14.85
CA ILE A 95 -7.51 18.90 -14.22
C ILE A 95 -6.62 20.06 -14.70
N ALA A 96 -6.64 20.37 -16.00
CA ALA A 96 -5.87 21.49 -16.53
C ALA A 96 -6.31 22.85 -15.94
N LEU A 97 -7.62 23.07 -15.76
CA LEU A 97 -8.17 24.36 -15.32
C LEU A 97 -8.38 24.49 -13.80
N GLY A 98 -8.62 23.37 -13.11
CA GLY A 98 -8.99 23.31 -11.70
C GLY A 98 -8.05 24.08 -10.75
N PRO A 99 -6.71 23.94 -10.85
CA PRO A 99 -5.76 24.67 -10.01
C PRO A 99 -5.88 26.21 -10.12
N PHE A 100 -6.41 26.70 -11.24
CA PHE A 100 -6.55 28.12 -11.56
C PHE A 100 -7.97 28.65 -11.31
N CYS A 101 -8.87 27.85 -10.77
CA CYS A 101 -10.18 28.31 -10.35
C CYS A 101 -10.08 29.23 -9.12
N LYS A 102 -11.03 30.16 -8.98
CA LYS A 102 -11.12 31.07 -7.83
C LYS A 102 -11.43 30.33 -6.54
N ASN A 103 -12.38 29.39 -6.62
CA ASN A 103 -12.82 28.52 -5.53
C ASN A 103 -12.41 27.07 -5.83
N PRO A 104 -12.28 26.21 -4.82
CA PRO A 104 -12.11 24.77 -5.03
C PRO A 104 -13.21 24.21 -5.93
N LEU A 105 -12.82 23.44 -6.96
CA LEU A 105 -13.76 22.86 -7.90
C LEU A 105 -14.43 21.63 -7.28
N HIS A 106 -15.75 21.70 -7.07
CA HIS A 106 -16.57 20.55 -6.67
C HIS A 106 -17.49 20.17 -7.83
N CYS A 107 -17.10 19.13 -8.57
CA CYS A 107 -17.80 18.69 -9.77
C CYS A 107 -18.19 17.22 -9.70
N THR A 108 -19.40 16.88 -10.16
CA THR A 108 -19.89 15.51 -10.33
C THR A 108 -20.21 15.29 -11.80
N LEU A 109 -19.48 14.36 -12.43
CA LEU A 109 -19.69 13.96 -13.82
C LEU A 109 -20.50 12.66 -13.86
N ARG A 110 -21.49 12.59 -14.77
CA ARG A 110 -22.27 11.38 -15.03
C ARG A 110 -22.18 11.02 -16.51
N GLY A 111 -21.79 9.80 -16.83
CA GLY A 111 -21.66 9.35 -18.22
C GLY A 111 -20.96 8.00 -18.33
N VAL A 112 -20.46 7.68 -19.52
CA VAL A 112 -19.65 6.49 -19.77
C VAL A 112 -18.30 6.65 -19.06
N THR A 113 -17.95 5.75 -18.13
CA THR A 113 -16.77 5.93 -17.28
C THR A 113 -15.45 5.65 -17.99
N ASN A 114 -15.45 4.71 -18.93
CA ASN A 114 -14.28 4.21 -19.63
C ASN A 114 -14.59 4.05 -21.12
N SER A 115 -13.65 4.41 -21.99
CA SER A 115 -13.74 4.27 -23.43
C SER A 115 -12.34 4.12 -24.02
N LYS A 116 -12.17 3.46 -25.16
CA LYS A 116 -10.85 3.33 -25.80
C LYS A 116 -10.24 4.66 -26.26
N ASP A 117 -11.10 5.64 -26.55
CA ASP A 117 -10.69 6.95 -27.09
C ASP A 117 -10.30 7.98 -26.00
N SER A 118 -10.37 7.62 -24.72
CA SER A 118 -10.13 8.57 -23.62
C SER A 118 -9.58 7.85 -22.40
N PRO A 119 -8.66 8.46 -21.64
CA PRO A 119 -8.07 7.82 -20.48
C PRO A 119 -9.16 7.49 -19.44
N SER A 120 -9.08 6.32 -18.82
CA SER A 120 -9.98 5.98 -17.72
C SER A 120 -9.76 6.87 -16.49
N VAL A 121 -10.74 6.87 -15.60
CA VAL A 121 -10.64 7.56 -14.31
C VAL A 121 -9.44 7.08 -13.50
N ASP A 122 -9.16 5.77 -13.54
CA ASP A 122 -8.03 5.18 -12.82
C ASP A 122 -6.69 5.61 -13.43
N HIS A 123 -6.59 5.66 -14.77
CA HIS A 123 -5.41 6.18 -15.46
C HIS A 123 -5.16 7.66 -15.05
N ILE A 124 -6.18 8.51 -15.13
CA ILE A 124 -6.10 9.92 -14.71
C ILE A 124 -5.64 10.05 -13.25
N LYS A 125 -6.21 9.24 -12.37
CA LYS A 125 -5.88 9.25 -10.93
C LYS A 125 -4.45 8.79 -10.67
N GLY A 126 -3.98 7.79 -11.41
CA GLY A 126 -2.65 7.22 -11.29
C GLY A 126 -1.54 8.11 -11.83
N ALA A 127 -1.76 8.71 -13.01
CA ALA A 127 -0.74 9.49 -13.71
C ALA A 127 -0.93 11.01 -13.55
N ALA A 128 -2.04 11.57 -14.05
CA ALA A 128 -2.24 13.01 -14.09
C ALA A 128 -2.24 13.67 -12.70
N LEU A 129 -2.90 13.06 -11.70
CA LEU A 129 -2.89 13.60 -10.33
C LEU A 129 -1.52 13.45 -9.65
N SER A 130 -0.76 12.42 -9.98
CA SER A 130 0.61 12.24 -9.47
C SER A 130 1.53 13.32 -10.01
N LEU A 131 1.41 13.65 -11.30
CA LEU A 131 2.08 14.80 -11.92
C LEU A 131 1.66 16.12 -11.26
N LEU A 132 0.36 16.33 -11.05
CA LEU A 132 -0.17 17.53 -10.42
C LEU A 132 0.36 17.72 -8.98
N LYS A 133 0.45 16.63 -8.21
CA LYS A 133 1.00 16.67 -6.84
C LYS A 133 2.45 17.09 -6.83
N ARG A 134 3.27 16.61 -7.77
CA ARG A 134 4.65 17.09 -7.92
C ARG A 134 4.63 18.59 -8.18
N PHE A 135 3.93 19.02 -9.22
CA PHE A 135 3.93 20.42 -9.61
C PHE A 135 3.38 21.39 -8.55
N LEU A 136 2.34 21.01 -7.79
CA LEU A 136 1.70 21.90 -6.82
C LEU A 136 2.24 21.78 -5.38
N LEU A 137 2.86 20.66 -5.00
CA LEU A 137 3.23 20.38 -3.60
C LEU A 137 4.73 20.14 -3.39
N VAL A 138 5.47 19.71 -4.42
CA VAL A 138 6.87 19.28 -4.30
C VAL A 138 7.71 20.02 -5.35
N ASP A 139 8.44 21.04 -4.93
CA ASP A 139 9.29 21.88 -5.79
C ASP A 139 10.63 21.19 -6.13
N GLU A 140 10.56 19.92 -6.52
CA GLU A 140 11.69 19.16 -7.06
C GLU A 140 11.49 19.03 -8.58
N GLY A 141 12.51 19.39 -9.36
CA GLY A 141 12.45 19.36 -10.82
C GLY A 141 11.99 18.00 -11.39
N LEU A 142 11.38 18.02 -12.58
CA LEU A 142 10.81 16.83 -13.24
C LEU A 142 11.85 16.06 -14.08
N GLU A 143 13.04 15.82 -13.53
CA GLU A 143 14.16 15.15 -14.27
C GLU A 143 14.39 13.69 -13.84
N LEU A 144 13.63 13.19 -12.86
CA LEU A 144 13.96 11.95 -12.14
C LEU A 144 13.63 10.67 -12.93
N LYS A 145 14.63 9.77 -13.02
CA LYS A 145 14.64 8.47 -13.72
C LYS A 145 14.73 7.29 -12.73
N GLY A 146 13.87 7.29 -11.71
CA GLY A 146 13.89 6.23 -10.70
C GLY A 146 13.56 4.85 -11.26
N MET A 147 14.11 3.80 -10.65
CA MET A 147 13.75 2.42 -11.00
C MET A 147 12.28 2.15 -10.63
N VAL A 148 11.59 1.33 -11.42
CA VAL A 148 10.24 0.87 -11.06
C VAL A 148 10.33 0.05 -9.78
N LYS A 149 9.76 0.55 -8.67
CA LYS A 149 9.81 -0.13 -7.37
C LYS A 149 8.65 -1.11 -7.19
N ARG A 150 7.50 -0.81 -7.80
CA ARG A 150 6.27 -1.60 -7.62
C ARG A 150 5.25 -1.34 -8.71
N ILE A 151 4.38 -2.32 -8.95
CA ILE A 151 3.23 -2.20 -9.84
C ILE A 151 1.95 -2.37 -9.02
N ARG A 152 1.01 -1.45 -9.21
CA ARG A 152 -0.34 -1.51 -8.69
C ARG A 152 -1.33 -1.59 -9.85
N GLY A 153 -2.50 -2.15 -9.64
CA GLY A 153 -3.53 -2.16 -10.66
C GLY A 153 -4.91 -2.35 -10.09
N THR A 154 -5.91 -2.04 -10.91
CA THR A 154 -7.32 -2.25 -10.59
C THR A 154 -7.99 -2.88 -11.80
N VAL A 155 -8.63 -4.03 -11.61
CA VAL A 155 -9.51 -4.67 -12.58
C VAL A 155 -10.93 -4.40 -12.16
N TYR A 156 -11.68 -3.67 -12.97
CA TYR A 156 -13.10 -3.45 -12.72
C TYR A 156 -13.94 -4.44 -13.53
N ALA A 157 -15.05 -4.91 -12.95
CA ALA A 157 -16.00 -5.78 -13.62
C ALA A 157 -17.43 -5.40 -13.24
N CYS A 158 -18.22 -5.00 -14.25
CA CYS A 158 -19.58 -4.51 -14.12
C CYS A 158 -20.52 -5.44 -14.88
N LYS A 159 -21.53 -6.01 -14.19
CA LYS A 159 -22.53 -6.95 -14.77
C LYS A 159 -21.93 -8.14 -15.55
N VAL A 160 -20.71 -8.55 -15.20
CA VAL A 160 -20.08 -9.76 -15.71
C VAL A 160 -19.65 -10.64 -14.55
N SER A 161 -19.34 -11.91 -14.83
CA SER A 161 -18.86 -12.85 -13.83
C SER A 161 -17.53 -12.38 -13.21
N PRO A 162 -17.33 -12.50 -11.88
CA PRO A 162 -16.04 -12.24 -11.23
C PRO A 162 -14.87 -13.05 -11.82
N ALA A 163 -15.16 -14.18 -12.45
CA ALA A 163 -14.17 -14.97 -13.17
C ALA A 163 -13.47 -14.17 -14.28
N MET A 164 -14.15 -13.21 -14.92
CA MET A 164 -13.54 -12.35 -15.94
C MET A 164 -12.44 -11.49 -15.33
N ALA A 165 -12.70 -10.91 -14.15
CA ALA A 165 -11.71 -10.10 -13.47
C ALA A 165 -10.51 -10.93 -13.01
N ASN A 166 -10.75 -12.09 -12.38
CA ASN A 166 -9.67 -12.97 -11.89
C ASN A 166 -8.75 -13.44 -13.03
N ARG A 167 -9.31 -13.86 -14.17
CA ARG A 167 -8.54 -14.27 -15.35
C ARG A 167 -7.69 -13.12 -15.91
N THR A 168 -8.24 -11.91 -15.94
CA THR A 168 -7.51 -10.70 -16.35
C THR A 168 -6.34 -10.42 -15.39
N VAL A 169 -6.56 -10.55 -14.07
CA VAL A 169 -5.51 -10.38 -13.04
C VAL A 169 -4.39 -11.41 -13.21
N GLU A 170 -4.73 -12.69 -13.39
CA GLU A 170 -3.75 -13.76 -13.54
C GLU A 170 -2.87 -13.55 -14.77
N ALA A 171 -3.47 -13.20 -15.91
CA ALA A 171 -2.74 -12.91 -17.14
C ALA A 171 -1.80 -11.70 -16.98
N ALA A 172 -2.29 -10.58 -16.43
CA ALA A 172 -1.48 -9.39 -16.20
C ALA A 172 -0.33 -9.66 -15.22
N LYS A 173 -0.60 -10.36 -14.10
CA LYS A 173 0.43 -10.76 -13.14
C LYS A 173 1.46 -11.70 -13.77
N GLY A 174 1.03 -12.65 -14.59
CA GLY A 174 1.93 -13.60 -15.28
C GLY A 174 2.95 -12.89 -16.17
N CYS A 175 2.59 -11.75 -16.75
CA CYS A 175 3.54 -10.89 -17.48
C CYS A 175 4.43 -10.08 -16.55
N MET A 176 3.85 -9.38 -15.56
CA MET A 176 4.58 -8.41 -14.73
C MET A 176 5.54 -9.05 -13.71
N LEU A 177 5.18 -10.21 -13.16
CA LEU A 177 6.00 -10.92 -12.14
C LEU A 177 7.33 -11.45 -12.70
N LYS A 178 7.49 -11.48 -14.03
CA LYS A 178 8.78 -11.77 -14.68
C LYS A 178 9.82 -10.68 -14.45
N PHE A 179 9.38 -9.45 -14.15
CA PHE A 179 10.25 -8.28 -14.03
C PHE A 179 10.45 -7.83 -12.57
N LEU A 180 9.39 -7.86 -11.74
CA LEU A 180 9.51 -7.54 -10.32
C LEU A 180 8.48 -8.29 -9.45
N PRO A 181 8.82 -8.61 -8.18
CA PRO A 181 7.92 -9.37 -7.31
C PRO A 181 6.80 -8.53 -6.66
N ASP A 182 6.96 -7.21 -6.54
CA ASP A 182 5.94 -6.32 -5.94
C ASP A 182 4.87 -5.88 -6.96
N VAL A 183 4.05 -6.84 -7.41
CA VAL A 183 2.90 -6.61 -8.29
C VAL A 183 1.61 -6.91 -7.54
N TYR A 184 0.75 -5.90 -7.38
CA TYR A 184 -0.54 -6.05 -6.72
C TYR A 184 -1.67 -5.47 -7.56
N ILE A 185 -2.65 -6.30 -7.91
CA ILE A 185 -3.79 -5.90 -8.74
C ILE A 185 -5.07 -6.17 -7.94
N TYR A 186 -5.83 -5.11 -7.64
CA TYR A 186 -7.12 -5.15 -6.97
C TYR A 186 -8.21 -5.56 -7.97
N THR A 187 -9.24 -6.25 -7.48
CA THR A 187 -10.46 -6.52 -8.26
C THR A 187 -11.62 -5.72 -7.68
N ASP A 188 -12.19 -4.85 -8.50
CA ASP A 188 -13.37 -4.05 -8.20
C ASP A 188 -14.61 -4.61 -8.93
N GLN A 189 -15.29 -5.54 -8.26
CA GLN A 189 -16.49 -6.18 -8.80
C GLN A 189 -17.74 -5.39 -8.39
N ASN A 190 -18.44 -4.85 -9.39
CA ASN A 190 -19.67 -4.09 -9.18
C ASN A 190 -20.91 -4.91 -9.57
N LYS A 191 -21.93 -4.89 -8.69
CA LYS A 191 -23.24 -5.55 -8.89
C LYS A 191 -24.40 -4.56 -8.70
N GLY A 192 -25.58 -4.91 -9.24
CA GLY A 192 -26.79 -4.12 -9.05
C GLY A 192 -26.70 -2.72 -9.66
N LYS A 193 -27.33 -1.72 -9.03
CA LYS A 193 -27.39 -0.34 -9.56
C LYS A 193 -26.02 0.34 -9.68
N MET A 194 -25.05 -0.03 -8.83
CA MET A 194 -23.70 0.55 -8.89
C MET A 194 -22.88 0.09 -10.11
N SER A 195 -23.26 -1.03 -10.73
CA SER A 195 -22.59 -1.55 -11.94
C SER A 195 -22.96 -0.83 -13.23
N GLY A 196 -23.69 0.29 -13.14
CA GLY A 196 -24.12 1.06 -14.30
C GLY A 196 -25.16 0.32 -15.16
N ASN A 197 -25.22 0.69 -16.44
CA ASN A 197 -26.25 0.18 -17.36
C ASN A 197 -25.76 -0.97 -18.24
N SER A 198 -24.46 -1.08 -18.49
CA SER A 198 -23.90 -2.00 -19.48
C SER A 198 -22.95 -3.02 -18.84
N PRO A 199 -22.90 -4.26 -19.34
CA PRO A 199 -21.86 -5.20 -18.96
C PRO A 199 -20.52 -4.80 -19.55
N GLY A 200 -19.45 -4.99 -18.78
CA GLY A 200 -18.10 -4.72 -19.23
C GLY A 200 -17.07 -4.96 -18.12
N PHE A 201 -15.82 -5.15 -18.52
CA PHE A 201 -14.70 -5.26 -17.60
C PHE A 201 -13.48 -4.57 -18.20
N GLY A 202 -12.51 -4.25 -17.36
CA GLY A 202 -11.28 -3.62 -17.81
C GLY A 202 -10.25 -3.59 -16.71
N ILE A 203 -9.04 -3.17 -17.06
CA ILE A 203 -7.88 -3.17 -16.20
C ILE A 203 -7.09 -1.89 -16.40
N CYS A 204 -6.61 -1.31 -15.32
CA CYS A 204 -5.63 -0.24 -15.31
C CYS A 204 -4.45 -0.66 -14.44
N LEU A 205 -3.23 -0.58 -14.98
CA LEU A 205 -1.99 -0.81 -14.26
C LEU A 205 -1.23 0.50 -14.09
N ILE A 206 -0.55 0.64 -12.96
CA ILE A 206 0.25 1.79 -12.58
C ILE A 206 1.60 1.29 -12.07
N ALA A 207 2.68 1.64 -12.77
CA ALA A 207 4.04 1.44 -12.30
C ALA A 207 4.51 2.67 -11.55
N GLU A 208 4.97 2.49 -10.30
CA GLU A 208 5.52 3.56 -9.48
C GLU A 208 7.03 3.38 -9.37
N THR A 209 7.79 4.46 -9.57
CA THR A 209 9.24 4.46 -9.42
C THR A 209 9.68 4.78 -7.99
N THR A 210 10.96 4.53 -7.67
CA THR A 210 11.60 4.95 -6.42
C THR A 210 11.41 6.44 -6.15
N ASP A 211 11.50 7.21 -7.22
CA ASP A 211 11.47 8.67 -7.16
C ASP A 211 10.04 9.21 -7.13
N GLY A 212 9.03 8.33 -7.25
CA GLY A 212 7.60 8.61 -7.19
C GLY A 212 6.97 9.03 -8.54
N VAL A 213 7.66 8.81 -9.66
CA VAL A 213 7.07 8.93 -11.00
C VAL A 213 6.09 7.78 -11.18
N CYS A 214 4.97 8.03 -11.84
CA CYS A 214 3.96 7.02 -12.12
C CYS A 214 3.73 6.93 -13.63
N PHE A 215 3.80 5.72 -14.17
CA PHE A 215 3.34 5.40 -15.53
C PHE A 215 2.06 4.59 -15.42
N ALA A 216 1.07 4.90 -16.25
CA ALA A 216 -0.20 4.18 -16.25
C ALA A 216 -0.54 3.67 -17.64
N ALA A 217 -1.23 2.53 -17.68
CA ALA A 217 -1.80 1.97 -18.89
C ALA A 217 -3.13 1.31 -18.56
N ASP A 218 -4.12 1.47 -19.44
CA ASP A 218 -5.44 0.92 -19.27
C ASP A 218 -5.99 0.27 -20.54
N CYS A 219 -6.88 -0.70 -20.33
CA CYS A 219 -7.59 -1.44 -21.37
C CYS A 219 -9.00 -1.79 -20.89
N SER A 220 -9.96 -1.79 -21.81
CA SER A 220 -11.36 -2.15 -21.55
C SER A 220 -11.86 -3.16 -22.56
N SER A 221 -12.76 -4.03 -22.13
CA SER A 221 -13.48 -4.96 -23.00
C SER A 221 -14.26 -4.20 -24.08
N ASN A 222 -14.39 -4.82 -25.26
CA ASN A 222 -15.19 -4.30 -26.36
C ASN A 222 -16.66 -4.16 -25.94
N THR A 223 -17.29 -3.09 -26.41
CA THR A 223 -18.75 -3.00 -26.39
C THR A 223 -19.34 -3.80 -27.55
N ARG A 224 -20.63 -4.12 -27.48
CA ARG A 224 -21.34 -4.80 -28.59
C ARG A 224 -21.34 -4.00 -29.89
N GLU A 225 -21.26 -2.67 -29.79
CA GLU A 225 -21.23 -1.78 -30.95
C GLU A 225 -19.84 -1.77 -31.63
N GLU A 226 -18.78 -2.05 -30.88
CA GLU A 226 -17.41 -2.08 -31.38
C GLU A 226 -17.02 -3.42 -32.01
N SER A 227 -17.54 -4.53 -31.48
CA SER A 227 -17.24 -5.87 -31.96
C SER A 227 -18.29 -6.88 -31.52
N ASP A 228 -18.70 -7.75 -32.45
CA ASP A 228 -19.56 -8.90 -32.16
C ASP A 228 -18.83 -10.01 -31.38
N THR A 229 -17.49 -10.00 -31.37
CA THR A 229 -16.68 -10.97 -30.63
C THR A 229 -16.42 -10.51 -29.19
N PRO A 230 -16.74 -11.32 -28.17
CA PRO A 230 -16.48 -10.98 -26.79
C PRO A 230 -14.98 -10.92 -26.52
N SER A 231 -14.54 -9.91 -25.77
CA SER A 231 -13.13 -9.79 -25.37
C SER A 231 -12.72 -10.93 -24.45
N ILE A 232 -11.54 -11.48 -24.72
CA ILE A 232 -10.92 -12.52 -23.90
C ILE A 232 -10.19 -11.86 -22.72
N PRO A 233 -10.48 -12.24 -21.46
CA PRO A 233 -9.84 -11.65 -20.28
C PRO A 233 -8.32 -11.75 -20.26
N GLU A 234 -7.77 -12.88 -20.69
CA GLU A 234 -6.33 -13.13 -20.72
C GLU A 234 -5.63 -12.19 -21.70
N ASP A 235 -6.18 -12.03 -22.90
CA ASP A 235 -5.66 -11.12 -23.92
C ASP A 235 -5.68 -9.68 -23.39
N LEU A 236 -6.76 -9.27 -22.70
CA LEU A 236 -6.84 -7.94 -22.09
C LEU A 236 -5.77 -7.73 -21.01
N GLY A 237 -5.51 -8.75 -20.19
CA GLY A 237 -4.47 -8.74 -19.17
C GLY A 237 -3.06 -8.68 -19.75
N GLN A 238 -2.80 -9.39 -20.84
CA GLN A 238 -1.52 -9.33 -21.56
C GLN A 238 -1.33 -7.99 -22.27
N GLU A 239 -2.37 -7.48 -22.94
CA GLU A 239 -2.35 -6.22 -23.67
C GLU A 239 -2.03 -5.04 -22.75
N VAL A 240 -2.70 -4.91 -21.60
CA VAL A 240 -2.41 -3.79 -20.66
C VAL A 240 -1.00 -3.89 -20.08
N ALA A 241 -0.51 -5.11 -19.85
CA ALA A 241 0.84 -5.36 -19.39
C ALA A 241 1.86 -4.89 -20.44
N MET A 242 1.65 -5.21 -21.72
CA MET A 242 2.51 -4.75 -22.81
C MET A 242 2.46 -3.22 -22.98
N ARG A 243 1.28 -2.60 -22.88
CA ARG A 243 1.14 -1.13 -22.92
C ARG A 243 1.89 -0.45 -21.79
N LEU A 244 1.81 -1.00 -20.57
CA LEU A 244 2.56 -0.44 -19.44
C LEU A 244 4.07 -0.58 -19.67
N LEU A 245 4.51 -1.73 -20.18
CA LEU A 245 5.92 -1.93 -20.53
C LEU A 245 6.38 -0.99 -21.64
N ASP A 246 5.53 -0.66 -22.62
CA ASP A 246 5.83 0.35 -23.64
C ASP A 246 6.03 1.74 -23.02
N GLU A 247 5.16 2.14 -22.08
CA GLU A 247 5.32 3.40 -21.35
C GLU A 247 6.60 3.43 -20.50
N ILE A 248 6.94 2.31 -19.83
CA ILE A 248 8.19 2.17 -19.08
C ILE A 248 9.40 2.23 -20.03
N TYR A 249 9.32 1.57 -21.19
CA TYR A 249 10.37 1.53 -22.19
C TYR A 249 10.62 2.90 -22.83
N ARG A 250 9.55 3.65 -23.11
CA ARG A 250 9.61 5.07 -23.51
C ARG A 250 10.31 5.91 -22.44
N GLY A 251 10.03 5.62 -21.18
CA GLY A 251 10.68 6.22 -20.02
C GLY A 251 10.43 7.72 -19.87
N GLY A 252 11.29 8.38 -19.08
CA GLY A 252 11.12 9.78 -18.68
C GLY A 252 10.39 9.92 -17.34
N CYS A 253 9.80 11.08 -17.08
CA CYS A 253 9.11 11.38 -15.83
C CYS A 253 7.58 11.45 -15.96
N VAL A 254 7.05 11.27 -17.18
CA VAL A 254 5.63 11.32 -17.52
C VAL A 254 5.33 10.33 -18.65
N ASP A 255 4.17 9.67 -18.56
CA ASP A 255 3.65 8.86 -19.64
C ASP A 255 3.25 9.70 -20.87
N SER A 256 3.10 9.02 -22.01
CA SER A 256 2.78 9.64 -23.29
C SER A 256 1.45 10.42 -23.29
N SER A 257 0.52 10.04 -22.41
CA SER A 257 -0.83 10.61 -22.30
C SER A 257 -0.86 11.96 -21.59
N TYR A 258 0.09 12.23 -20.68
CA TYR A 258 0.13 13.46 -19.87
C TYR A 258 1.37 14.35 -20.09
N GLN A 259 2.20 14.06 -21.10
CA GLN A 259 3.25 14.97 -21.59
C GLN A 259 2.75 16.42 -21.79
N TRP A 260 1.60 16.59 -22.44
CA TRP A 260 1.00 17.92 -22.69
C TRP A 260 0.64 18.65 -21.40
N LEU A 261 0.20 17.92 -20.36
CA LEU A 261 -0.19 18.49 -19.08
C LEU A 261 1.04 18.96 -18.29
N ALA A 262 2.15 18.20 -18.36
CA ALA A 262 3.43 18.62 -17.79
C ALA A 262 3.96 19.89 -18.47
N ALA A 263 3.91 19.93 -19.80
CA ALA A 263 4.28 21.11 -20.58
C ALA A 263 3.41 22.32 -20.20
N LEU A 264 2.09 22.15 -20.02
CA LEU A 264 1.20 23.22 -19.59
C LEU A 264 1.64 23.80 -18.24
N TYR A 265 1.87 22.95 -17.25
CA TYR A 265 2.17 23.44 -15.91
C TYR A 265 3.52 24.12 -15.82
N ILE A 266 4.57 23.57 -16.42
CA ILE A 266 5.88 24.24 -16.48
C ILE A 266 5.79 25.57 -17.24
N ALA A 267 5.04 25.63 -18.35
CA ALA A 267 4.80 26.87 -19.08
C ALA A 267 4.12 27.95 -18.21
N LEU A 268 3.16 27.56 -17.36
CA LEU A 268 2.48 28.44 -16.41
C LEU A 268 3.24 28.65 -15.09
N GLY A 269 4.40 28.01 -14.92
CA GLY A 269 5.24 28.10 -13.74
C GLY A 269 5.79 29.51 -13.49
N GLN A 270 6.62 29.65 -12.46
CA GLN A 270 7.31 30.91 -12.18
C GLN A 270 8.30 31.27 -13.30
N LYS A 271 8.81 32.51 -13.30
CA LYS A 271 9.76 33.00 -14.32
C LYS A 271 11.19 32.47 -14.13
N HIS A 272 11.33 31.15 -14.11
CA HIS A 272 12.61 30.44 -14.13
C HIS A 272 12.57 29.35 -15.21
N VAL A 273 13.75 28.83 -15.57
CA VAL A 273 13.84 27.68 -16.48
C VAL A 273 13.43 26.43 -15.71
N SER A 274 12.35 25.77 -16.12
CA SER A 274 12.04 24.43 -15.64
C SER A 274 12.21 23.43 -16.78
N LYS A 275 12.64 22.22 -16.41
CA LYS A 275 12.95 21.15 -17.34
C LYS A 275 12.22 19.89 -16.93
N PHE A 276 11.87 19.07 -17.90
CA PHE A 276 11.40 17.72 -17.64
C PHE A 276 11.80 16.78 -18.76
N LEU A 277 12.01 15.51 -18.41
CA LEU A 277 12.39 14.48 -19.36
C LEU A 277 11.18 13.61 -19.72
N THR A 278 10.98 13.32 -20.99
CA THR A 278 9.94 12.39 -21.44
C THR A 278 10.46 11.49 -22.55
N GLY A 279 9.78 10.37 -22.82
CA GLY A 279 10.00 9.61 -24.04
C GLY A 279 9.58 10.37 -25.31
N ALA A 280 9.52 9.68 -26.45
CA ALA A 280 9.11 10.29 -27.71
C ALA A 280 7.78 11.06 -27.60
N LEU A 281 7.74 12.26 -28.17
CA LEU A 281 6.58 13.15 -28.07
C LEU A 281 5.38 12.59 -28.85
N SER A 282 4.23 12.53 -28.21
CA SER A 282 2.98 12.17 -28.89
C SER A 282 2.54 13.30 -29.85
N THR A 283 1.83 12.94 -30.92
CA THR A 283 1.24 13.92 -31.85
C THR A 283 0.36 14.95 -31.13
N TYR A 284 -0.33 14.50 -30.08
CA TYR A 284 -1.15 15.37 -29.23
C TYR A 284 -0.30 16.43 -28.50
N THR A 285 0.85 16.03 -27.95
CA THR A 285 1.80 16.94 -27.28
C THR A 285 2.47 17.88 -28.27
N VAL A 286 2.91 17.40 -29.44
CA VAL A 286 3.55 18.24 -30.46
C VAL A 286 2.63 19.41 -30.87
N HIS A 287 1.35 19.12 -31.13
CA HIS A 287 0.38 20.18 -31.41
C HIS A 287 0.08 21.05 -30.20
N PHE A 288 0.10 20.50 -28.99
CA PHE A 288 -0.07 21.30 -27.77
C PHE A 288 1.05 22.32 -27.59
N LEU A 289 2.31 21.97 -27.89
CA LEU A 289 3.45 22.90 -27.85
C LEU A 289 3.30 24.02 -28.89
N GLN A 290 2.79 23.71 -30.09
CA GLN A 290 2.43 24.73 -31.08
C GLN A 290 1.37 25.68 -30.52
N HIS A 291 0.32 25.15 -29.90
CA HIS A 291 -0.72 25.99 -29.30
C HIS A 291 -0.20 26.81 -28.10
N LEU A 292 0.72 26.29 -27.28
CA LEU A 292 1.36 27.07 -26.21
C LEU A 292 2.13 28.26 -26.77
N ARG A 293 2.83 28.08 -27.89
CA ARG A 293 3.48 29.19 -28.61
C ARG A 293 2.44 30.20 -29.10
N ASP A 294 1.35 29.75 -29.70
CA ASP A 294 0.35 30.66 -30.28
C ASP A 294 -0.42 31.45 -29.20
N PHE A 295 -0.77 30.81 -28.07
CA PHE A 295 -1.52 31.44 -26.97
C PHE A 295 -0.64 32.23 -25.99
N PHE A 296 0.54 31.73 -25.64
CA PHE A 296 1.38 32.32 -24.59
C PHE A 296 2.73 32.85 -25.09
N SER A 297 3.05 32.68 -26.38
CA SER A 297 4.37 33.01 -26.95
C SER A 297 5.53 32.28 -26.27
N ILE A 298 5.27 31.07 -25.75
CA ILE A 298 6.26 30.21 -25.10
C ILE A 298 6.79 29.20 -26.11
N THR A 299 8.11 29.05 -26.15
CA THR A 299 8.79 28.00 -26.91
C THR A 299 9.56 27.08 -25.97
N PHE A 300 9.53 25.79 -26.27
CA PHE A 300 10.31 24.79 -25.56
C PHE A 300 11.60 24.51 -26.32
N LYS A 301 12.71 24.46 -25.60
CA LYS A 301 13.96 23.87 -26.08
C LYS A 301 13.84 22.36 -25.94
N LEU A 302 14.12 21.64 -27.02
CA LEU A 302 14.12 20.17 -27.06
C LEU A 302 15.56 19.71 -27.25
N GLU A 303 16.04 18.89 -26.33
CA GLU A 303 17.39 18.33 -26.36
C GLU A 303 17.29 16.81 -26.26
N ASN A 304 18.15 16.08 -26.97
CA ASN A 304 18.27 14.64 -26.87
C ASN A 304 19.48 14.31 -25.99
N PRO A 305 19.30 13.87 -24.73
CA PRO A 305 20.40 13.65 -23.81
C PRO A 305 21.25 12.39 -24.11
N GLU A 306 20.86 11.56 -25.09
CA GLU A 306 21.54 10.30 -25.44
C GLU A 306 22.43 10.42 -26.69
N ALA A 307 22.67 11.63 -27.21
CA ALA A 307 23.54 11.85 -28.38
C ALA A 307 25.05 11.96 -28.05
N GLU A 308 25.45 11.85 -26.78
CA GLU A 308 26.83 12.12 -26.34
C GLU A 308 27.60 10.91 -25.76
N ASP A 309 26.96 9.76 -25.48
CA ASP A 309 27.61 8.58 -24.89
C ASP A 309 27.22 7.27 -25.62
N GLU A 310 27.70 7.09 -26.85
CA GLU A 310 27.80 5.75 -27.47
C GLU A 310 29.11 5.08 -27.03
N ASP A 311 29.18 4.56 -25.80
CA ASP A 311 30.31 3.72 -25.37
C ASP A 311 29.85 2.38 -24.73
N GLU A 312 30.23 1.30 -25.43
CA GLU A 312 30.73 0.00 -24.94
C GLU A 312 30.00 -0.75 -23.81
N ALA A 313 28.70 -0.99 -23.95
CA ALA A 313 28.08 -2.25 -23.52
C ALA A 313 26.72 -2.36 -24.20
N GLY A 314 26.48 -3.45 -24.94
CA GLY A 314 25.24 -3.70 -25.68
C GLY A 314 23.99 -3.93 -24.82
N ASP A 315 23.80 -3.15 -23.75
CA ASP A 315 22.63 -3.18 -22.88
C ASP A 315 21.61 -2.12 -23.36
N VAL A 316 20.46 -2.59 -23.83
CA VAL A 316 19.44 -1.79 -24.51
C VAL A 316 18.89 -0.69 -23.59
N ARG A 317 19.42 0.54 -23.69
CA ARG A 317 19.02 1.70 -22.86
C ARG A 317 17.69 2.35 -23.30
N GLY A 318 16.58 1.60 -23.32
CA GLY A 318 15.24 2.18 -23.53
C GLY A 318 15.03 2.91 -24.87
N ALA A 319 13.91 3.63 -25.04
CA ALA A 319 13.64 4.44 -26.22
C ALA A 319 14.32 5.82 -26.16
N GLN A 320 14.42 6.48 -27.32
CA GLN A 320 14.92 7.86 -27.44
C GLN A 320 14.12 8.82 -26.56
N LYS A 321 14.83 9.52 -25.67
CA LYS A 321 14.23 10.48 -24.72
C LYS A 321 14.43 11.92 -25.20
N VAL A 322 13.52 12.80 -24.79
CA VAL A 322 13.53 14.23 -25.10
C VAL A 322 13.51 15.00 -23.80
N LEU A 323 14.55 15.80 -23.54
CA LEU A 323 14.60 16.77 -22.48
C LEU A 323 13.92 18.05 -22.97
N MET A 324 12.83 18.42 -22.30
CA MET A 324 12.05 19.60 -22.60
C MET A 324 12.34 20.69 -21.58
N ALA A 325 12.71 21.88 -22.04
CA ALA A 325 12.97 23.03 -21.19
C ALA A 325 12.19 24.26 -21.66
N CYS A 326 11.58 25.01 -20.74
CA CYS A 326 11.08 26.34 -21.05
C CYS A 326 11.19 27.27 -19.84
N VAL A 327 11.09 28.57 -20.11
CA VAL A 327 10.95 29.59 -19.06
C VAL A 327 9.47 29.79 -18.80
N GLY A 328 9.03 29.58 -17.56
CA GLY A 328 7.63 29.81 -17.19
C GLY A 328 7.25 31.28 -17.29
N ILE A 329 5.98 31.58 -17.56
CA ILE A 329 5.51 32.98 -17.74
C ILE A 329 5.28 33.72 -16.42
N GLY A 330 5.36 33.03 -15.28
CA GLY A 330 4.95 33.55 -13.98
C GLY A 330 3.44 33.74 -13.91
N TYR A 331 2.68 32.73 -14.36
CA TYR A 331 1.23 32.84 -14.42
C TYR A 331 0.66 33.08 -13.01
N THR A 332 -0.10 34.15 -12.86
CA THR A 332 -0.80 34.45 -11.60
C THR A 332 -2.28 34.30 -11.84
N ASN A 333 -2.95 33.58 -10.93
CA ASN A 333 -4.39 33.40 -11.01
C ASN A 333 -5.08 34.76 -10.91
N ILE A 334 -5.58 35.24 -12.06
CA ILE A 334 -6.19 36.56 -12.25
C ILE A 334 -7.41 36.76 -11.33
N ASN A 335 -8.05 35.65 -10.90
CA ASN A 335 -9.30 35.66 -10.15
C ASN A 335 -9.14 35.61 -8.62
N LYS A 336 -7.92 35.39 -8.11
CA LYS A 336 -7.62 35.44 -6.67
C LYS A 336 -7.24 36.88 -6.28
N ARG A 337 -8.18 37.64 -5.69
CA ARG A 337 -7.93 39.03 -5.22
C ARG A 337 -6.75 39.07 -4.22
N LYS A 338 -5.65 39.71 -4.62
CA LYS A 338 -4.59 40.20 -3.72
C LYS A 338 -5.16 41.36 -2.88
N GLY A 339 -5.77 41.07 -1.74
CA GLY A 339 -6.29 42.16 -0.88
C GLY A 339 -7.17 41.75 0.30
N PHE A 340 -7.58 40.49 0.40
CA PHE A 340 -8.48 40.03 1.46
C PHE A 340 -7.82 39.05 2.45
N LEU A 341 -6.48 38.98 2.44
CA LEU A 341 -5.70 38.00 3.19
C LEU A 341 -5.18 38.51 4.56
N ARG A 342 -5.53 39.73 4.98
CA ARG A 342 -5.11 40.27 6.29
C ARG A 342 -6.23 40.72 7.23
N LEU A 343 -7.46 40.98 6.77
CA LEU A 343 -8.49 41.57 7.64
C LEU A 343 -9.67 40.63 7.97
N CYS A 344 -10.10 39.75 7.06
CA CYS A 344 -11.21 38.83 7.35
C CYS A 344 -10.80 37.54 8.07
N LEU A 345 -9.51 37.20 8.09
CA LEU A 345 -8.98 36.14 8.96
C LEU A 345 -8.99 36.53 10.45
N LEU A 346 -9.11 37.81 10.79
CA LEU A 346 -9.19 38.28 12.19
C LEU A 346 -10.64 38.31 12.71
N ALA A 347 -11.62 38.70 11.89
CA ALA A 347 -13.01 38.85 12.32
C ALA A 347 -13.75 37.50 12.48
N THR A 348 -13.46 36.49 11.65
CA THR A 348 -14.04 35.15 11.84
C THR A 348 -13.31 34.34 12.92
N CYS A 349 -12.07 34.68 13.26
CA CYS A 349 -11.36 34.03 14.38
C CYS A 349 -11.89 34.46 15.75
N LEU A 350 -12.46 35.66 15.90
CA LEU A 350 -12.99 36.11 17.20
C LEU A 350 -14.38 35.55 17.52
N LEU A 351 -15.24 35.33 16.52
CA LEU A 351 -16.57 34.74 16.75
C LEU A 351 -16.55 33.21 16.86
N VAL A 352 -15.61 32.53 16.19
CA VAL A 352 -15.42 31.07 16.35
C VAL A 352 -14.69 30.73 17.65
N ALA A 353 -13.83 31.61 18.18
CA ALA A 353 -13.17 31.42 19.47
C ALA A 353 -14.14 31.37 20.67
N ALA A 354 -15.33 31.95 20.56
CA ALA A 354 -16.33 31.90 21.64
C ALA A 354 -17.18 30.61 21.63
N GLN A 355 -17.25 29.90 20.49
CA GLN A 355 -18.06 28.67 20.34
C GLN A 355 -17.24 27.39 20.19
N ALA A 356 -15.93 27.48 19.96
CA ALA A 356 -15.01 26.35 19.84
C ALA A 356 -14.33 25.94 21.16
N SER A 357 -14.96 26.21 22.31
CA SER A 357 -14.56 25.65 23.62
C SER A 357 -15.17 24.26 23.89
N LYS A 358 -15.89 23.69 22.92
CA LYS A 358 -16.34 22.29 22.94
C LYS A 358 -16.15 21.67 21.56
N ASP A 359 -15.45 20.54 21.54
CA ASP A 359 -15.20 19.60 20.45
C ASP A 359 -14.02 19.87 19.49
N GLY A 360 -13.10 18.90 19.50
CA GLY A 360 -11.73 19.00 19.02
C GLY A 360 -11.51 18.65 17.54
N SER A 361 -10.70 19.51 16.93
CA SER A 361 -9.55 19.21 16.04
C SER A 361 -9.72 18.26 14.85
N ASN A 362 -9.76 18.83 13.64
CA ASN A 362 -9.01 18.31 12.50
C ASN A 362 -8.57 19.45 11.56
N MET A 363 -7.42 20.06 11.84
CA MET A 363 -6.72 20.97 10.92
C MET A 363 -5.54 20.22 10.31
N GLN A 364 -5.55 20.06 8.98
CA GLN A 364 -4.36 19.65 8.23
C GLN A 364 -3.30 20.77 8.35
N LEU A 365 -2.20 20.47 9.04
CA LEU A 365 -1.03 21.32 9.14
C LEU A 365 -0.30 21.35 7.78
N LYS A 366 0.31 22.49 7.42
CA LYS A 366 1.30 22.55 6.31
C LYS A 366 2.59 21.82 6.75
N PRO A 367 3.40 21.20 5.87
CA PRO A 367 4.63 20.48 6.24
C PRO A 367 5.64 21.29 7.06
N THR A 368 5.79 22.59 6.78
CA THR A 368 6.60 23.53 7.57
C THR A 368 6.04 23.82 8.97
N LYS A 369 4.84 23.32 9.28
CA LYS A 369 4.19 23.37 10.59
C LYS A 369 4.07 21.96 11.23
N TRP A 370 4.62 20.90 10.63
CA TRP A 370 4.57 19.53 11.17
C TRP A 370 5.55 19.33 12.32
N LEU A 371 6.75 19.91 12.21
CA LEU A 371 7.67 20.13 13.33
C LEU A 371 8.17 21.57 13.25
N THR A 372 8.04 22.31 14.34
CA THR A 372 8.78 23.57 14.51
C THR A 372 10.26 23.28 14.75
N ALA A 373 11.15 24.27 14.54
CA ALA A 373 12.56 24.12 14.90
C ALA A 373 12.72 23.73 16.40
N SER A 374 11.89 24.34 17.27
CA SER A 374 11.80 23.98 18.70
C SER A 374 11.31 22.55 18.94
N ASP A 375 10.40 22.02 18.12
CA ASP A 375 9.97 20.62 18.20
C ASP A 375 11.07 19.63 17.82
N LEU A 376 11.99 20.05 16.94
CA LEU A 376 13.16 19.27 16.51
C LEU A 376 14.27 19.34 17.56
N GLU A 377 14.54 20.53 18.10
CA GLU A 377 15.51 20.78 19.18
C GLU A 377 15.13 20.05 20.47
N SER A 378 13.83 19.84 20.72
CA SER A 378 13.33 19.09 21.87
C SER A 378 13.33 17.56 21.70
N VAL A 379 13.75 17.04 20.53
CA VAL A 379 13.88 15.59 20.34
C VAL A 379 15.07 15.08 21.15
N PRO A 380 14.87 14.13 22.09
CA PRO A 380 15.97 13.61 22.90
C PRO A 380 16.97 12.82 22.06
N SER A 381 18.24 12.82 22.46
CA SER A 381 19.24 11.92 21.90
C SER A 381 18.88 10.47 22.25
N LEU A 382 19.33 9.50 21.44
CA LEU A 382 19.19 8.07 21.76
C LEU A 382 19.84 7.69 23.09
N ASN A 383 20.86 8.44 23.54
CA ASN A 383 21.49 8.24 24.84
C ASN A 383 20.58 8.68 26.01
N ASP A 384 19.64 9.61 25.78
CA ASP A 384 18.78 10.21 26.82
C ASP A 384 17.49 9.41 27.08
N ILE A 385 17.31 8.33 26.32
CA ILE A 385 16.14 7.47 26.39
C ILE A 385 16.54 6.20 27.14
N THR A 386 15.98 6.05 28.32
CA THR A 386 16.17 4.84 29.14
C THR A 386 14.93 3.97 29.06
N TRP A 387 15.11 2.66 29.29
CA TRP A 387 13.98 1.75 29.41
C TRP A 387 13.03 2.15 30.54
N GLU A 388 13.59 2.56 31.68
CA GLU A 388 12.82 3.07 32.83
C GLU A 388 11.94 4.27 32.46
N ARG A 389 12.46 5.22 31.67
CA ARG A 389 11.67 6.34 31.17
C ARG A 389 10.50 5.86 30.31
N LEU A 390 10.72 4.92 29.40
CA LEU A 390 9.67 4.38 28.54
C LEU A 390 8.60 3.58 29.31
N GLU A 391 8.96 2.98 30.45
CA GLU A 391 8.02 2.26 31.33
C GLU A 391 7.16 3.21 32.16
N ASN A 392 7.76 4.26 32.69
CA ASN A 392 7.09 5.20 33.60
C ASN A 392 6.30 6.29 32.87
N GLN A 393 6.55 6.48 31.57
CA GLN A 393 5.90 7.51 30.78
C GLN A 393 4.54 7.01 30.22
N PRO A 394 3.47 7.84 30.27
CA PRO A 394 2.17 7.46 29.71
C PRO A 394 2.27 7.08 28.23
N LEU A 395 1.52 6.05 27.83
CA LEU A 395 1.52 5.46 26.48
C LEU A 395 1.59 6.51 25.35
N GLN A 396 0.70 7.50 25.36
CA GLN A 396 0.62 8.49 24.28
C GLN A 396 1.87 9.38 24.20
N GLN A 397 2.43 9.75 25.35
CA GLN A 397 3.64 10.57 25.38
C GLN A 397 4.85 9.75 24.92
N GLY A 398 4.95 8.49 25.36
CA GLY A 398 6.01 7.58 24.91
C GLY A 398 5.92 7.31 23.41
N ALA A 399 4.72 7.05 22.89
CA ALA A 399 4.48 6.82 21.47
C ALA A 399 4.92 8.01 20.62
N LYS A 400 4.51 9.23 21.00
CA LYS A 400 4.89 10.48 20.31
C LYS A 400 6.41 10.69 20.30
N MET A 401 7.10 10.34 21.39
CA MET A 401 8.55 10.45 21.47
C MET A 401 9.24 9.48 20.49
N ILE A 402 8.86 8.21 20.51
CA ILE A 402 9.39 7.18 19.58
C ILE A 402 9.11 7.54 18.12
N GLU A 403 7.91 8.06 17.84
CA GLU A 403 7.51 8.50 16.51
C GLU A 403 8.36 9.68 16.01
N LYS A 404 8.61 10.70 16.85
CA LYS A 404 9.52 11.81 16.50
C LYS A 404 10.92 11.29 16.14
N ILE A 405 11.48 10.41 16.97
CA ILE A 405 12.83 9.84 16.74
C ILE A 405 12.87 9.03 15.44
N TYR A 406 11.86 8.19 15.22
CA TYR A 406 11.75 7.40 14.00
C TYR A 406 11.78 8.29 12.76
N HIS A 407 10.92 9.32 12.71
CA HIS A 407 10.84 10.23 11.57
C HIS A 407 12.13 11.04 11.38
N VAL A 408 12.72 11.59 12.45
CA VAL A 408 14.00 12.30 12.37
C VAL A 408 15.10 11.38 11.81
N GLY A 409 15.16 10.13 12.28
CA GLY A 409 16.09 9.12 11.75
C GLY A 409 15.91 8.81 10.26
N GLN A 410 14.72 9.06 9.69
CA GLN A 410 14.47 8.86 8.26
C GLN A 410 14.86 10.05 7.38
N ILE A 411 15.07 11.26 7.92
CA ILE A 411 15.21 12.51 7.11
C ILE A 411 16.47 12.53 6.23
N LYS A 412 17.48 11.69 6.52
CA LYS A 412 18.69 11.52 5.68
C LYS A 412 19.27 10.10 5.71
N HIS A 413 18.60 9.16 6.39
CA HIS A 413 19.16 7.85 6.73
C HIS A 413 20.48 7.91 7.53
N ASP A 414 20.70 8.99 8.30
CA ASP A 414 21.93 9.20 9.09
C ASP A 414 22.12 8.15 10.19
N LEU A 415 21.04 7.47 10.62
CA LEU A 415 21.11 6.40 11.61
C LEU A 415 21.38 5.05 10.96
N THR A 416 22.66 4.68 10.86
CA THR A 416 23.10 3.35 10.42
C THR A 416 23.21 2.37 11.60
N PRO A 417 22.82 1.09 11.43
CA PRO A 417 22.98 0.09 12.48
C PRO A 417 24.45 -0.04 12.91
N SER A 418 24.69 -0.18 14.22
CA SER A 418 26.05 -0.23 14.78
C SER A 418 26.21 -1.23 15.92
N PHE A 419 25.13 -1.92 16.32
CA PHE A 419 25.17 -2.89 17.41
C PHE A 419 24.86 -4.30 16.90
N VAL A 420 25.81 -5.22 17.04
CA VAL A 420 25.64 -6.66 16.86
C VAL A 420 26.02 -7.32 18.18
N PRO A 421 25.14 -8.12 18.83
CA PRO A 421 25.52 -8.86 20.02
C PRO A 421 26.47 -10.01 19.66
N SER A 422 27.46 -10.27 20.51
CA SER A 422 28.30 -11.47 20.37
C SER A 422 27.44 -12.73 20.52
N PRO A 423 27.61 -13.77 19.68
CA PRO A 423 26.90 -15.04 19.82
C PRO A 423 27.03 -15.65 21.23
N SER A 424 28.22 -15.55 21.84
CA SER A 424 28.50 -16.04 23.19
C SER A 424 27.70 -15.35 24.30
N ASN A 425 27.20 -14.14 24.02
CA ASN A 425 26.55 -13.28 25.01
C ASN A 425 25.03 -13.31 24.91
N VAL A 426 24.47 -14.08 23.96
CA VAL A 426 23.02 -14.27 23.81
C VAL A 426 22.66 -15.60 24.50
N PRO A 427 22.02 -15.58 25.69
CA PRO A 427 21.69 -16.79 26.42
C PRO A 427 20.65 -17.63 25.66
N VAL A 428 20.79 -18.96 25.71
CA VAL A 428 19.85 -19.90 25.11
C VAL A 428 19.33 -20.86 26.19
N TRP A 429 18.01 -20.91 26.34
CA TRP A 429 17.35 -21.73 27.35
C TRP A 429 16.45 -22.77 26.70
N ILE A 430 16.58 -24.03 27.10
CA ILE A 430 15.57 -25.06 26.84
C ILE A 430 14.62 -25.11 28.03
N ILE A 431 13.32 -24.99 27.74
CA ILE A 431 12.24 -25.18 28.70
C ILE A 431 11.70 -26.60 28.54
N LYS A 432 11.94 -27.44 29.55
CA LYS A 432 11.43 -28.82 29.61
C LYS A 432 9.94 -28.84 29.97
N SER A 433 9.28 -29.98 29.73
CA SER A 433 7.86 -30.20 30.09
C SER A 433 7.55 -30.01 31.58
N ASN A 434 8.53 -30.24 32.45
CA ASN A 434 8.43 -29.96 33.89
C ASN A 434 8.59 -28.45 34.26
N GLY A 435 8.80 -27.57 33.27
CA GLY A 435 9.03 -26.14 33.46
C GLY A 435 10.45 -25.75 33.87
N GLN A 436 11.37 -26.72 34.01
CA GLN A 436 12.76 -26.45 34.36
C GLN A 436 13.49 -25.77 33.19
N LYS A 437 14.21 -24.69 33.50
CA LYS A 437 15.13 -24.03 32.56
C LYS A 437 16.48 -24.73 32.59
N VAL A 438 16.94 -25.20 31.44
CA VAL A 438 18.26 -25.77 31.27
C VAL A 438 19.01 -24.95 30.24
N GLU A 439 20.19 -24.44 30.62
CA GLU A 439 21.13 -23.82 29.68
C GLU A 439 21.67 -24.91 28.75
N ALA A 440 21.55 -24.72 27.44
CA ALA A 440 21.81 -25.80 26.50
C ALA A 440 22.38 -25.33 25.16
N LYS A 441 23.16 -26.23 24.54
CA LYS A 441 23.48 -26.19 23.11
C LYS A 441 22.28 -26.75 22.35
N LEU A 442 21.80 -26.04 21.32
CA LEU A 442 20.54 -26.39 20.65
C LEU A 442 20.60 -27.81 20.06
N ASN A 443 19.73 -28.70 20.55
CA ASN A 443 19.47 -30.04 20.01
C ASN A 443 17.95 -30.33 20.14
N ASN A 444 17.36 -30.85 19.05
CA ASN A 444 16.03 -31.47 18.91
C ASN A 444 14.76 -30.59 19.02
N TYR A 445 14.11 -30.38 17.85
CA TYR A 445 12.70 -30.10 17.54
C TYR A 445 11.96 -29.02 18.36
N VAL A 446 11.88 -27.77 17.85
CA VAL A 446 11.59 -26.66 18.78
C VAL A 446 10.82 -25.48 18.17
N THR A 447 9.75 -25.07 18.86
CA THR A 447 9.31 -23.66 18.81
C THR A 447 10.41 -22.78 19.42
N ILE A 448 10.99 -21.90 18.61
CA ILE A 448 12.08 -21.02 19.05
C ILE A 448 11.53 -19.61 19.24
N VAL A 449 11.75 -19.02 20.42
CA VAL A 449 11.33 -17.65 20.72
C VAL A 449 12.56 -16.75 20.83
N LEU A 450 12.61 -15.71 20.00
CA LEU A 450 13.59 -14.63 20.07
C LEU A 450 13.00 -13.46 20.88
N THR A 451 13.56 -13.20 22.07
CA THR A 451 13.13 -12.05 22.88
C THR A 451 13.70 -10.76 22.32
N GLY A 452 12.89 -9.68 22.25
CA GLY A 452 13.36 -8.38 21.75
C GLY A 452 13.06 -7.21 22.68
N LEU A 453 12.45 -7.47 23.83
CA LEU A 453 12.27 -6.50 24.90
C LEU A 453 13.29 -6.73 26.02
N PRO A 454 13.68 -5.67 26.75
CA PRO A 454 14.65 -5.80 27.84
C PRO A 454 14.12 -6.73 28.95
N GLN A 455 14.99 -7.58 29.49
CA GLN A 455 14.64 -8.49 30.58
C GLN A 455 14.34 -7.77 31.89
N SER A 456 14.84 -6.55 32.10
CA SER A 456 14.52 -5.74 33.28
C SER A 456 13.03 -5.40 33.36
N SER A 457 12.34 -5.34 32.21
CA SER A 457 10.95 -4.90 32.12
C SER A 457 9.97 -5.82 32.83
N PRO A 458 9.17 -5.33 33.80
CA PRO A 458 8.12 -6.11 34.44
C PRO A 458 7.07 -6.62 33.44
N ALA A 459 6.74 -5.80 32.43
CA ALA A 459 5.78 -6.13 31.39
C ALA A 459 6.27 -7.34 30.56
N ASN A 460 7.54 -7.33 30.18
CA ASN A 460 8.19 -8.41 29.44
C ASN A 460 8.34 -9.69 30.29
N LYS A 461 8.84 -9.58 31.54
CA LYS A 461 8.93 -10.71 32.48
C LYS A 461 7.59 -11.42 32.64
N LYS A 462 6.51 -10.64 32.79
CA LYS A 462 5.15 -11.17 32.89
C LYS A 462 4.70 -11.85 31.59
N ALA A 463 4.97 -11.25 30.44
CA ALA A 463 4.59 -11.81 29.14
C ALA A 463 5.31 -13.13 28.86
N MET A 464 6.64 -13.17 29.03
CA MET A 464 7.44 -14.38 28.83
C MET A 464 7.08 -15.49 29.80
N ARG A 465 6.84 -15.17 31.08
CA ARG A 465 6.34 -16.14 32.06
C ARG A 465 5.01 -16.77 31.60
N LYS A 466 4.08 -15.97 31.08
CA LYS A 466 2.78 -16.47 30.60
C LYS A 466 2.91 -17.34 29.36
N LEU A 467 3.82 -16.99 28.45
CA LEU A 467 4.13 -17.79 27.26
C LEU A 467 4.72 -19.15 27.65
N VAL A 468 5.74 -19.16 28.51
CA VAL A 468 6.35 -20.38 29.04
C VAL A 468 5.32 -21.27 29.72
N GLN A 469 4.48 -20.70 30.59
CA GLN A 469 3.40 -21.44 31.25
C GLN A 469 2.43 -22.07 30.26
N ALA A 470 2.07 -21.36 29.18
CA ALA A 470 1.15 -21.88 28.17
C ALA A 470 1.75 -23.07 27.39
N TYR A 471 3.02 -22.98 26.99
CA TYR A 471 3.71 -24.09 26.31
C TYR A 471 3.90 -25.31 27.21
N VAL A 472 4.31 -25.09 28.47
CA VAL A 472 4.44 -26.17 29.47
C VAL A 472 3.10 -26.89 29.67
N GLN A 473 2.00 -26.14 29.81
CA GLN A 473 0.65 -26.72 29.93
C GLN A 473 0.27 -27.54 28.69
N LYS A 474 0.54 -27.02 27.49
CA LYS A 474 0.29 -27.71 26.23
C LYS A 474 1.07 -29.02 26.13
N TYR A 475 2.37 -29.01 26.43
CA TYR A 475 3.21 -30.19 26.35
C TYR A 475 2.81 -31.26 27.37
N ASN A 476 2.46 -30.86 28.60
CA ASN A 476 1.98 -31.80 29.62
C ASN A 476 0.67 -32.47 29.22
N LEU A 477 -0.27 -31.73 28.61
CA LEU A 477 -1.51 -32.32 28.10
C LEU A 477 -1.25 -33.31 26.95
N GLN A 478 -0.36 -32.97 26.01
CA GLN A 478 0.02 -33.86 24.92
C GLN A 478 0.65 -35.16 25.43
N GLN A 479 1.50 -35.08 26.47
CA GLN A 479 2.08 -36.27 27.11
C GLN A 479 1.02 -37.12 27.80
N GLN A 480 0.07 -36.51 28.51
CA GLN A 480 -1.04 -37.25 29.14
C GLN A 480 -1.93 -37.96 28.11
N GLN A 481 -2.25 -37.29 26.99
CA GLN A 481 -3.06 -37.87 25.91
C GLN A 481 -2.37 -39.07 25.26
N LYS A 482 -1.05 -38.99 25.04
CA LYS A 482 -0.26 -40.13 24.55
C LYS A 482 -0.26 -41.30 25.52
N ASN A 483 0.01 -41.04 26.80
CA ASN A 483 0.02 -42.11 27.81
C ASN A 483 -1.36 -42.78 27.91
N ALA A 484 -2.45 -42.02 27.74
CA ALA A 484 -3.80 -42.57 27.69
C ALA A 484 -4.09 -43.39 26.41
N GLN A 485 -3.56 -42.96 25.25
CA GLN A 485 -3.65 -43.71 24.00
C GLN A 485 -2.84 -45.01 24.05
N GLU A 486 -1.61 -44.98 24.57
CA GLU A 486 -0.76 -46.16 24.77
C GLU A 486 -1.39 -47.17 25.76
N GLN A 487 -2.04 -46.68 26.82
CA GLN A 487 -2.80 -47.53 27.75
C GLN A 487 -4.08 -48.12 27.10
N GLN A 488 -4.77 -47.37 26.24
CA GLN A 488 -5.92 -47.88 25.49
C GLN A 488 -5.52 -48.87 24.40
N GLU A 489 -4.37 -48.70 23.75
CA GLU A 489 -3.81 -49.66 22.78
C GLU A 489 -3.35 -50.95 23.48
N GLN A 490 -2.77 -50.87 24.68
CA GLN A 490 -2.46 -52.05 25.49
C GLN A 490 -3.73 -52.82 25.91
N HIS A 491 -4.82 -52.12 26.25
CA HIS A 491 -6.12 -52.75 26.54
C HIS A 491 -6.90 -53.25 25.31
N LYS A 492 -6.61 -52.73 24.11
CA LYS A 492 -7.19 -53.26 22.85
C LYS A 492 -6.43 -54.46 22.30
N SER A 493 -5.20 -54.74 22.75
CA SER A 493 -4.45 -55.93 22.31
C SER A 493 -4.97 -57.26 22.87
N SER A 494 -6.05 -57.25 23.66
CA SER A 494 -6.66 -58.48 24.22
C SER A 494 -7.98 -58.91 23.59
N ASP A 495 -8.47 -58.30 22.49
CA ASP A 495 -9.67 -58.81 21.80
C ASP A 495 -9.69 -58.49 20.29
N TYR A 496 -9.56 -59.59 19.52
CA TYR A 496 -9.92 -59.87 18.12
C TYR A 496 -9.42 -59.00 16.94
N ASP A 497 -8.78 -59.73 16.02
CA ASP A 497 -8.37 -59.38 14.65
C ASP A 497 -9.55 -59.02 13.73
N TYR A 498 -9.39 -57.95 12.94
CA TYR A 498 -9.95 -57.90 11.59
C TYR A 498 -9.08 -57.05 10.67
N THR A 499 -8.62 -57.68 9.59
CA THR A 499 -7.86 -57.10 8.49
C THR A 499 -8.75 -56.22 7.61
N SER A 500 -8.33 -54.98 7.34
CA SER A 500 -8.84 -54.17 6.23
C SER A 500 -7.71 -53.32 5.66
N SER A 501 -7.39 -53.60 4.40
CA SER A 501 -6.37 -52.96 3.58
C SER A 501 -6.80 -51.53 3.18
N GLU A 502 -6.24 -50.52 3.85
CA GLU A 502 -6.15 -49.14 3.34
C GLU A 502 -4.74 -48.58 3.59
N GLU A 503 -3.72 -49.29 3.12
CA GLU A 503 -2.34 -48.78 3.11
C GLU A 503 -2.14 -47.88 1.89
N THR A 504 -2.47 -46.59 2.00
CA THR A 504 -1.73 -45.49 1.32
C THR A 504 -2.12 -44.07 1.73
N ALA A 505 -3.10 -43.83 2.61
CA ALA A 505 -3.52 -42.46 2.98
C ALA A 505 -2.97 -41.92 4.33
N ASP A 506 -2.25 -42.74 5.10
CA ASP A 506 -1.97 -42.45 6.53
C ASP A 506 -0.51 -42.15 6.89
N GLN A 507 0.36 -41.86 5.91
CA GLN A 507 1.77 -41.49 6.20
C GLN A 507 1.93 -40.17 6.98
N TRP A 508 0.92 -39.29 7.01
CA TRP A 508 0.94 -38.08 7.84
C TRP A 508 0.37 -38.29 9.25
N LYS A 509 -0.43 -39.34 9.47
CA LYS A 509 -0.95 -39.71 10.80
C LYS A 509 0.06 -40.49 11.64
N SER A 510 1.07 -41.08 10.99
CA SER A 510 2.16 -41.83 11.62
C SER A 510 3.39 -40.97 11.98
N ALA A 511 3.33 -39.65 11.76
CA ALA A 511 4.25 -38.72 12.39
C ALA A 511 3.98 -38.70 13.90
N LYS A 512 4.72 -39.55 14.66
CA LYS A 512 4.76 -39.56 16.14
C LYS A 512 4.61 -38.12 16.63
N ALA A 513 3.49 -37.79 17.27
CA ALA A 513 3.18 -36.43 17.73
C ALA A 513 4.29 -35.94 18.69
N ALA A 514 5.36 -35.33 18.20
CA ALA A 514 6.61 -35.21 18.96
C ALA A 514 6.44 -34.32 20.20
N SER A 515 7.07 -34.72 21.32
CA SER A 515 7.20 -33.90 22.53
C SER A 515 8.00 -32.65 22.19
N GLY A 516 7.34 -31.49 22.06
CA GLY A 516 8.03 -30.25 21.69
C GLY A 516 8.79 -29.68 22.89
N ASP A 517 10.07 -29.33 22.70
CA ASP A 517 10.76 -28.44 23.64
C ASP A 517 10.49 -26.98 23.21
N LEU A 518 10.54 -26.04 24.16
CA LEU A 518 10.49 -24.60 23.87
C LEU A 518 11.89 -24.02 24.08
N ILE A 519 12.50 -23.46 23.04
CA ILE A 519 13.78 -22.74 23.16
C ILE A 519 13.51 -21.25 23.23
N ILE A 520 14.20 -20.59 24.16
CA ILE A 520 14.24 -19.14 24.26
C ILE A 520 15.66 -18.69 23.96
N ILE A 521 15.84 -17.95 22.87
CA ILE A 521 17.05 -17.20 22.56
C ILE A 521 16.84 -15.79 23.12
N ASP A 522 17.52 -15.50 24.22
CA ASP A 522 17.27 -14.31 25.01
C ASP A 522 18.03 -13.08 24.49
N LEU A 523 17.80 -12.71 23.24
CA LEU A 523 18.41 -11.55 22.60
C LEU A 523 18.12 -10.25 23.36
N GLY A 524 16.94 -10.12 23.97
CA GLY A 524 16.54 -8.99 24.81
C GLY A 524 17.45 -8.74 26.01
N SER A 525 18.17 -9.75 26.51
CA SER A 525 19.17 -9.57 27.58
C SER A 525 20.37 -8.70 27.13
N THR A 526 20.69 -8.70 25.83
CA THR A 526 21.80 -7.93 25.26
C THR A 526 21.45 -6.47 24.96
N LEU A 527 20.15 -6.17 24.87
CA LEU A 527 19.56 -4.85 24.60
C LEU A 527 19.41 -4.03 25.88
N THR A 528 20.53 -3.88 26.61
CA THR A 528 20.59 -3.31 27.96
C THR A 528 20.13 -1.84 28.06
N ASN A 529 20.14 -1.11 26.95
CA ASN A 529 19.64 0.26 26.85
C ASN A 529 18.93 0.49 25.51
N PHE A 530 18.17 1.58 25.41
CA PHE A 530 17.39 1.90 24.22
C PHE A 530 18.26 2.14 22.99
N LYS A 531 19.47 2.70 23.15
CA LYS A 531 20.40 2.89 22.02
C LYS A 531 20.79 1.57 21.36
N ARG A 532 21.11 0.53 22.14
CA ARG A 532 21.41 -0.81 21.58
C ARG A 532 20.21 -1.41 20.86
N TYR A 533 19.00 -1.20 21.39
CA TYR A 533 17.76 -1.58 20.71
C TYR A 533 17.59 -0.82 19.39
N ALA A 534 17.73 0.51 19.42
CA ALA A 534 17.54 1.38 18.27
C ALA A 534 18.54 1.10 17.14
N MET A 535 19.79 0.80 17.50
CA MET A 535 20.93 0.61 16.59
C MET A 535 21.25 -0.86 16.27
N LEU A 536 20.36 -1.78 16.64
CA LEU A 536 20.55 -3.22 16.39
C LEU A 536 20.67 -3.49 14.89
N ASP A 537 21.75 -4.13 14.50
CA ASP A 537 21.94 -4.63 13.13
C ASP A 537 21.18 -5.93 12.96
N VAL A 538 19.96 -5.79 12.47
CA VAL A 538 19.01 -6.88 12.24
C VAL A 538 19.58 -7.94 11.31
N GLN A 539 20.29 -7.53 10.25
CA GLN A 539 20.79 -8.44 9.22
C GLN A 539 21.92 -9.32 9.75
N ASN A 540 22.92 -8.71 10.39
CA ASN A 540 24.05 -9.47 10.95
C ASN A 540 23.61 -10.33 12.15
N THR A 541 22.72 -9.81 13.00
CA THR A 541 22.16 -10.58 14.12
C THR A 541 21.32 -11.75 13.62
N GLY A 542 20.50 -11.53 12.59
CA GLY A 542 19.71 -12.57 11.94
C GLY A 542 20.59 -13.62 11.27
N ALA A 543 21.68 -13.21 10.61
CA ALA A 543 22.61 -14.15 9.99
C ALA A 543 23.27 -15.09 11.01
N MET A 544 23.63 -14.57 12.19
CA MET A 544 24.15 -15.38 13.31
C MET A 544 23.13 -16.42 13.78
N ILE A 545 21.86 -16.01 13.98
CA ILE A 545 20.79 -16.92 14.40
C ILE A 545 20.48 -17.92 13.28
N GLY A 546 20.44 -17.49 12.02
CA GLY A 546 20.24 -18.34 10.86
C GLY A 546 21.30 -19.44 10.75
N GLN A 547 22.57 -19.10 10.99
CA GLN A 547 23.65 -20.10 11.05
C GLN A 547 23.38 -21.17 12.12
N THR A 548 22.86 -20.75 13.27
CA THR A 548 22.49 -21.66 14.36
C THR A 548 21.33 -22.58 13.97
N LEU A 549 20.35 -22.07 13.21
CA LEU A 549 19.24 -22.86 12.68
C LEU A 549 19.72 -23.89 11.64
N VAL A 550 20.72 -23.55 10.83
CA VAL A 550 21.33 -24.50 9.89
C VAL A 550 22.04 -25.63 10.63
N GLU A 551 22.80 -25.31 11.67
CA GLU A 551 23.44 -26.32 12.53
C GLU A 551 22.41 -27.23 13.21
N LEU A 552 21.28 -26.68 13.62
CA LEU A 552 20.16 -27.45 14.15
C LEU A 552 19.58 -28.43 13.13
N SER A 553 19.39 -27.98 11.89
CA SER A 553 18.88 -28.83 10.81
C SER A 553 19.85 -29.95 10.48
N ASN A 554 21.16 -29.66 10.44
CA ASN A 554 22.21 -30.64 10.23
C ASN A 554 22.28 -31.72 11.33
N LYS A 555 21.79 -31.41 12.54
CA LYS A 555 21.67 -32.37 13.65
C LYS A 555 20.37 -33.20 13.62
N GLY A 556 19.60 -33.11 12.53
CA GLY A 556 18.42 -33.93 12.30
C GLY A 556 17.10 -33.29 12.72
N VAL A 557 17.03 -31.97 12.92
CA VAL A 557 15.75 -31.26 13.12
C VAL A 557 15.15 -30.88 11.75
N PRO A 558 14.00 -31.43 11.35
CA PRO A 558 13.35 -31.07 10.10
C PRO A 558 12.94 -29.61 10.09
N GLN A 559 13.28 -28.90 9.02
CA GLN A 559 12.89 -27.51 8.80
C GLN A 559 11.36 -27.31 8.79
N GLU A 560 10.62 -28.34 8.36
CA GLU A 560 9.16 -28.37 8.24
C GLU A 560 8.40 -28.26 9.57
N ILE A 561 9.11 -28.36 10.69
CA ILE A 561 8.50 -28.22 12.02
C ILE A 561 9.05 -27.03 12.81
N ILE A 562 9.99 -26.25 12.24
CA ILE A 562 10.60 -25.11 12.93
C ILE A 562 9.63 -23.93 12.89
N HIS A 563 9.15 -23.52 14.06
CA HIS A 563 8.39 -22.30 14.27
C HIS A 563 9.24 -21.27 15.00
N LEU A 564 9.64 -20.21 14.30
CA LEU A 564 10.42 -19.12 14.85
C LEU A 564 9.51 -17.94 15.23
N ILE A 565 9.56 -17.49 16.47
CA ILE A 565 8.71 -16.42 17.00
C ILE A 565 9.60 -15.26 17.43
N GLY A 566 9.45 -14.09 16.81
CA GLY A 566 10.23 -12.90 17.14
C GLY A 566 9.41 -11.84 17.86
N GLN A 567 9.86 -11.39 19.03
CA GLN A 567 9.20 -10.32 19.80
C GLN A 567 9.79 -8.95 19.47
N GLY A 568 8.95 -7.95 19.18
CA GLY A 568 9.38 -6.58 18.94
C GLY A 568 10.35 -6.49 17.76
N ILE A 569 11.51 -5.87 18.00
CA ILE A 569 12.58 -5.77 17.00
C ILE A 569 13.12 -7.14 16.53
N SER A 570 12.98 -8.18 17.36
CA SER A 570 13.42 -9.54 17.01
C SER A 570 12.52 -10.22 15.98
N ALA A 571 11.33 -9.67 15.69
CA ALA A 571 10.54 -10.09 14.54
C ALA A 571 11.33 -9.91 13.23
N HIS A 572 12.04 -8.78 13.08
CA HIS A 572 12.88 -8.56 11.90
C HIS A 572 14.13 -9.44 11.91
N VAL A 573 14.70 -9.71 13.09
CA VAL A 573 15.83 -10.65 13.23
C VAL A 573 15.41 -12.06 12.82
N ALA A 574 14.19 -12.48 13.16
CA ALA A 574 13.63 -13.76 12.72
C ALA A 574 13.51 -13.84 11.19
N GLY A 575 13.06 -12.77 10.53
CA GLY A 575 13.02 -12.69 9.07
C GLY A 575 14.40 -12.82 8.42
N ALA A 576 15.38 -12.06 8.91
CA ALA A 576 16.77 -12.16 8.46
C ALA A 576 17.39 -13.55 8.71
N ALA A 577 17.06 -14.20 9.82
CA ALA A 577 17.47 -15.57 10.10
C ALA A 577 16.85 -16.59 9.14
N GLY A 578 15.56 -16.44 8.81
CA GLY A 578 14.87 -17.27 7.82
C GLY A 578 15.48 -17.13 6.42
N ASN A 579 15.80 -15.90 6.01
CA ASN A 579 16.48 -15.63 4.74
C ASN A 579 17.89 -16.23 4.70
N LYS A 580 18.67 -16.10 5.78
CA LYS A 580 20.00 -16.72 5.88
C LYS A 580 19.92 -18.25 5.81
N PHE A 581 18.96 -18.85 6.52
CA PHE A 581 18.72 -20.29 6.51
C PHE A 581 18.36 -20.77 5.10
N THR A 582 17.45 -20.06 4.42
CA THR A 582 17.04 -20.37 3.04
C THR A 582 18.20 -20.25 2.07
N ALA A 583 19.02 -19.22 2.18
CA ALA A 583 20.19 -19.02 1.33
C ALA A 583 21.25 -20.12 1.47
N GLN A 584 21.36 -20.75 2.64
CA GLN A 584 22.35 -21.81 2.89
C GLN A 584 21.83 -23.23 2.63
N THR A 585 20.54 -23.48 2.85
CA THR A 585 19.96 -24.82 2.77
C THR A 585 19.11 -25.05 1.52
N GLY A 586 18.69 -23.97 0.83
CA GLY A 586 17.69 -24.02 -0.24
C GLY A 586 16.26 -24.24 0.27
N HIS A 587 16.05 -24.44 1.57
CA HIS A 587 14.75 -24.71 2.17
C HIS A 587 14.32 -23.58 3.10
N LYS A 588 13.02 -23.31 3.16
CA LYS A 588 12.46 -22.33 4.08
C LYS A 588 12.11 -22.96 5.43
N LEU A 589 12.06 -22.13 6.47
CA LEU A 589 11.47 -22.50 7.75
C LEU A 589 9.95 -22.67 7.60
N ARG A 590 9.34 -23.52 8.42
CA ARG A 590 7.89 -23.75 8.34
C ARG A 590 7.06 -22.51 8.65
N ARG A 591 7.40 -21.78 9.71
CA ARG A 591 6.62 -20.60 10.14
C ARG A 591 7.49 -19.59 10.86
N ILE A 592 7.27 -18.31 10.55
CA ILE A 592 7.73 -17.18 11.35
C ILE A 592 6.52 -16.41 11.89
N THR A 593 6.47 -16.15 13.21
CA THR A 593 5.47 -15.25 13.82
C THR A 593 6.14 -14.01 14.39
N GLY A 594 5.74 -12.83 13.89
CA GLY A 594 6.14 -11.53 14.42
C GLY A 594 5.18 -11.06 15.52
N LEU A 595 5.67 -10.96 16.77
CA LEU A 595 4.91 -10.43 17.89
C LEU A 595 5.22 -8.94 18.06
N ASP A 596 4.34 -8.10 17.51
CA ASP A 596 4.45 -6.64 17.40
C ASP A 596 5.77 -6.18 16.75
N PRO A 597 5.97 -6.46 15.45
CA PRO A 597 7.19 -6.07 14.74
C PRO A 597 7.49 -4.57 14.93
N ALA A 598 8.75 -4.22 15.23
CA ALA A 598 9.08 -2.86 15.67
C ALA A 598 9.28 -1.85 14.51
N LYS A 599 9.15 -0.56 14.82
CA LYS A 599 9.75 0.47 13.97
C LYS A 599 11.28 0.35 14.05
N MET A 600 11.91 0.00 12.93
CA MET A 600 13.38 0.01 12.84
C MET A 600 13.88 1.46 12.75
N LEU A 601 14.58 1.90 13.80
CA LEU A 601 15.10 3.26 13.91
C LEU A 601 16.38 3.46 13.08
N SER A 602 17.25 2.46 13.01
CA SER A 602 18.36 2.40 12.07
C SER A 602 18.09 1.40 10.95
N LYS A 603 18.45 1.77 9.72
CA LYS A 603 18.44 0.89 8.53
C LYS A 603 19.65 1.21 7.67
N ARG A 604 20.16 0.23 6.92
CA ARG A 604 21.19 0.55 5.93
C ARG A 604 20.53 1.24 4.72
N PRO A 605 21.10 2.32 4.18
CA PRO A 605 20.58 2.93 2.96
C PRO A 605 20.48 1.89 1.83
N GLN A 606 19.47 2.04 0.97
CA GLN A 606 19.31 1.21 -0.24
C GLN A 606 19.09 -0.30 0.03
N THR A 607 18.71 -0.69 1.25
CA THR A 607 18.39 -2.08 1.59
C THR A 607 16.93 -2.24 2.00
N LEU A 608 16.33 -3.36 1.59
CA LEU A 608 14.99 -3.77 2.02
C LEU A 608 15.13 -4.66 3.26
N ASP A 609 15.27 -4.02 4.43
CA ASP A 609 15.40 -4.70 5.70
C ASP A 609 14.03 -4.89 6.40
N GLY A 610 13.90 -6.00 7.12
CA GLY A 610 12.76 -6.30 7.98
C GLY A 610 12.09 -7.63 7.69
N LEU A 611 11.32 -8.14 8.66
CA LEU A 611 10.36 -9.23 8.45
C LEU A 611 9.46 -8.95 7.25
N SER A 612 9.40 -9.93 6.34
CA SER A 612 8.65 -9.85 5.10
C SER A 612 7.98 -11.18 4.75
N ARG A 613 6.92 -11.11 3.95
CA ARG A 613 6.31 -12.30 3.34
C ARG A 613 7.37 -13.08 2.56
N GLY A 614 7.41 -14.39 2.75
CA GLY A 614 8.37 -15.26 2.09
C GLY A 614 9.69 -15.50 2.85
N ASP A 615 9.93 -14.86 3.99
CA ASP A 615 11.06 -15.20 4.89
C ASP A 615 10.95 -16.63 5.47
N ALA A 616 9.74 -17.22 5.41
CA ALA A 616 9.41 -18.61 5.72
C ALA A 616 8.31 -19.09 4.76
N ASP A 617 7.89 -20.36 4.85
CA ASP A 617 6.71 -20.88 4.12
C ASP A 617 5.43 -20.14 4.51
N PHE A 618 5.35 -19.70 5.76
CA PHE A 618 4.24 -18.90 6.27
C PHE A 618 4.73 -17.87 7.29
N VAL A 619 4.39 -16.61 7.06
CA VAL A 619 4.73 -15.50 7.96
C VAL A 619 3.47 -14.85 8.48
N ASP A 620 3.27 -14.81 9.79
CA ASP A 620 2.15 -14.09 10.41
C ASP A 620 2.62 -13.05 11.43
N ALA A 621 1.90 -11.93 11.56
CA ALA A 621 2.25 -10.86 12.48
C ALA A 621 1.06 -10.41 13.33
N ILE A 622 1.32 -10.04 14.59
CA ILE A 622 0.32 -9.49 15.51
C ILE A 622 0.76 -8.07 15.90
N HIS A 623 0.01 -7.06 15.48
CA HIS A 623 0.32 -5.65 15.68
C HIS A 623 -0.49 -5.05 16.84
N THR A 624 0.13 -4.90 18.00
CA THR A 624 -0.50 -4.32 19.19
C THR A 624 -0.12 -2.87 19.46
N SER A 625 0.91 -2.35 18.78
CA SER A 625 1.38 -0.97 18.97
C SER A 625 1.85 -0.29 17.68
N ALA A 626 1.14 -0.52 16.56
CA ALA A 626 1.47 -0.05 15.21
C ALA A 626 1.81 1.46 15.08
N PHE A 627 1.28 2.32 15.97
CA PHE A 627 1.61 3.75 15.99
C PHE A 627 2.54 4.18 17.14
N ALA A 628 3.02 3.25 17.98
CA ALA A 628 3.99 3.49 19.03
C ALA A 628 5.36 2.88 18.69
N MET A 629 5.79 1.83 19.40
CA MET A 629 7.03 1.10 19.15
C MET A 629 6.91 0.11 18.00
N GLY A 630 5.71 -0.44 17.76
CA GLY A 630 5.39 -1.31 16.64
C GLY A 630 5.27 -0.54 15.32
N THR A 631 5.49 -1.23 14.21
CA THR A 631 5.43 -0.67 12.86
C THR A 631 4.02 -0.78 12.26
N PRO A 632 3.55 0.21 11.48
CA PRO A 632 2.31 0.07 10.71
C PRO A 632 2.54 -0.66 9.38
N ILE A 633 3.79 -0.98 9.04
CA ILE A 633 4.17 -1.69 7.82
C ILE A 633 3.71 -3.16 7.95
N ARG A 634 3.08 -3.68 6.90
CA ARG A 634 2.67 -5.08 6.80
C ARG A 634 3.90 -5.96 6.68
N CYS A 635 3.98 -7.02 7.48
CA CYS A 635 5.17 -7.86 7.58
C CYS A 635 4.93 -9.30 7.10
N GLY A 636 3.68 -9.78 7.13
CA GLY A 636 3.38 -11.20 6.91
C GLY A 636 2.69 -11.52 5.59
N ASP A 637 2.47 -12.82 5.40
CA ASP A 637 1.38 -13.34 4.59
C ASP A 637 0.04 -12.85 5.16
N VAL A 638 -0.10 -12.86 6.49
CA VAL A 638 -1.23 -12.33 7.24
C VAL A 638 -0.80 -11.42 8.40
N ASP A 639 -1.46 -10.26 8.54
CA ASP A 639 -1.20 -9.29 9.59
C ASP A 639 -2.47 -9.09 10.44
N PHE A 640 -2.41 -9.37 11.74
CA PHE A 640 -3.51 -9.20 12.69
C PHE A 640 -3.37 -7.89 13.46
N TYR A 641 -4.45 -7.11 13.52
CA TYR A 641 -4.52 -5.83 14.22
C TYR A 641 -5.62 -5.87 15.30
N PRO A 642 -5.32 -6.34 16.52
CA PRO A 642 -6.26 -6.29 17.65
C PRO A 642 -6.69 -4.86 17.96
N ASN A 643 -8.00 -4.62 17.98
CA ASN A 643 -8.63 -3.30 18.06
C ASN A 643 -8.18 -2.31 16.97
N GLY A 644 -7.68 -2.81 15.83
CA GLY A 644 -7.17 -2.02 14.72
C GLY A 644 -5.82 -1.33 15.00
N PRO A 645 -5.21 -0.70 13.97
CA PRO A 645 -3.96 0.03 14.14
C PRO A 645 -4.09 1.15 15.18
N SER A 646 -3.25 1.12 16.21
CA SER A 646 -3.32 2.05 17.35
C SER A 646 -1.95 2.22 18.02
N THR A 647 -1.83 3.20 18.93
CA THR A 647 -0.62 3.34 19.77
C THR A 647 -0.51 2.24 20.82
N GLY A 648 -1.64 1.62 21.19
CA GLY A 648 -1.68 0.47 22.07
C GLY A 648 -3.09 -0.11 22.17
N VAL A 649 -3.16 -1.42 22.39
CA VAL A 649 -4.41 -2.17 22.64
C VAL A 649 -4.98 -1.88 24.03
N PRO A 650 -6.28 -2.16 24.29
CA PRO A 650 -6.90 -1.95 25.58
C PRO A 650 -6.09 -2.51 26.77
N GLY A 651 -5.92 -1.70 27.81
CA GLY A 651 -5.16 -2.06 29.01
C GLY A 651 -3.63 -1.90 28.88
N SER A 652 -3.14 -1.22 27.84
CA SER A 652 -1.73 -0.83 27.71
C SER A 652 -1.50 0.53 28.35
N GLU A 653 -0.63 0.60 29.35
CA GLU A 653 -0.37 1.83 30.12
C GLU A 653 0.84 2.61 29.58
N ASN A 654 1.80 1.89 28.99
CA ASN A 654 3.02 2.43 28.39
C ASN A 654 3.40 1.65 27.11
N VAL A 655 4.41 2.15 26.39
CA VAL A 655 4.81 1.57 25.09
C VAL A 655 5.38 0.16 25.21
N ILE A 656 6.07 -0.18 26.30
CA ILE A 656 6.65 -1.52 26.48
C ILE A 656 5.55 -2.54 26.77
N GLU A 657 4.58 -2.17 27.60
CA GLU A 657 3.39 -2.97 27.86
C GLU A 657 2.60 -3.19 26.57
N ALA A 658 2.46 -2.17 25.71
CA ALA A 658 1.79 -2.29 24.42
C ALA A 658 2.47 -3.34 23.50
N VAL A 659 3.80 -3.39 23.44
CA VAL A 659 4.54 -4.43 22.69
C VAL A 659 4.38 -5.80 23.33
N ALA A 660 4.49 -5.87 24.67
CA ALA A 660 4.37 -7.12 25.42
C ALA A 660 2.98 -7.78 25.31
N ARG A 661 1.95 -7.04 24.87
CA ARG A 661 0.59 -7.57 24.67
C ARG A 661 0.50 -8.59 23.56
N ALA A 662 1.22 -8.42 22.44
CA ALA A 662 1.26 -9.42 21.38
C ALA A 662 1.73 -10.79 21.90
N THR A 663 2.77 -10.80 22.74
CA THR A 663 3.25 -12.02 23.41
C THR A 663 2.22 -12.64 24.34
N ARG A 664 1.43 -11.83 25.06
CA ARG A 664 0.37 -12.34 25.94
C ARG A 664 -0.84 -12.87 25.19
N TYR A 665 -1.21 -12.26 24.06
CA TYR A 665 -2.27 -12.76 23.19
C TYR A 665 -1.87 -14.09 22.56
N PHE A 666 -0.65 -14.16 22.03
CA PHE A 666 -0.11 -15.40 21.50
C PHE A 666 -0.05 -16.48 22.59
N ALA A 667 0.45 -16.16 23.79
CA ALA A 667 0.47 -17.09 24.92
C ALA A 667 -0.94 -17.60 25.32
N GLU A 668 -1.97 -16.75 25.24
CA GLU A 668 -3.34 -17.18 25.50
C GLU A 668 -3.86 -18.15 24.43
N SER A 669 -3.52 -17.91 23.15
CA SER A 669 -3.85 -18.83 22.04
C SER A 669 -3.15 -20.19 22.12
N VAL A 670 -2.01 -20.28 22.83
CA VAL A 670 -1.24 -21.52 23.02
C VAL A 670 -1.85 -22.41 24.10
N ARG A 671 -2.64 -21.86 25.03
CA ARG A 671 -3.25 -22.64 26.11
C ARG A 671 -4.25 -23.65 25.54
N PRO A 672 -4.23 -24.91 26.01
CA PRO A 672 -5.23 -25.90 25.61
C PRO A 672 -6.66 -25.40 25.82
N GLY A 673 -7.51 -25.53 24.80
CA GLY A 673 -8.90 -25.08 24.80
C GLY A 673 -9.09 -23.56 24.62
N SER A 674 -8.03 -22.82 24.31
CA SER A 674 -8.05 -21.38 24.04
C SER A 674 -7.60 -21.03 22.62
N GLU A 675 -7.42 -22.03 21.75
CA GLU A 675 -6.84 -21.89 20.42
C GLU A 675 -7.69 -21.01 19.51
N ARG A 676 -9.00 -20.91 19.78
CA ARG A 676 -9.97 -20.10 19.04
C ARG A 676 -10.43 -18.85 19.78
N ASN A 677 -9.71 -18.41 20.81
CA ASN A 677 -10.12 -17.26 21.62
C ASN A 677 -10.03 -15.91 20.88
N PHE A 678 -9.30 -15.83 19.77
CA PHE A 678 -9.08 -14.59 19.02
C PHE A 678 -9.68 -14.66 17.61
N PRO A 679 -11.02 -14.65 17.47
CA PRO A 679 -11.67 -14.63 16.17
C PRO A 679 -11.36 -13.30 15.46
N ALA A 680 -10.92 -13.39 14.21
CA ALA A 680 -10.56 -12.25 13.39
C ALA A 680 -11.26 -12.30 12.03
N VAL A 681 -11.53 -11.13 11.47
CA VAL A 681 -12.21 -10.95 10.18
C VAL A 681 -11.31 -10.11 9.27
N PRO A 682 -11.22 -10.45 7.97
CA PRO A 682 -10.48 -9.63 7.02
C PRO A 682 -11.14 -8.25 6.90
N ALA A 683 -10.39 -7.20 7.22
CA ALA A 683 -10.87 -5.82 7.22
C ALA A 683 -9.71 -4.84 7.14
N ASN A 684 -9.91 -3.72 6.45
CA ASN A 684 -8.92 -2.65 6.28
C ASN A 684 -8.97 -1.61 7.42
N SER A 685 -9.98 -1.64 8.29
CA SER A 685 -10.10 -0.73 9.42
C SER A 685 -10.99 -1.28 10.53
N LEU A 686 -10.79 -0.79 11.77
CA LEU A 686 -11.67 -1.15 12.89
C LEU A 686 -13.13 -0.76 12.61
N LYS A 687 -13.35 0.33 11.85
CA LYS A 687 -14.68 0.75 11.42
C LYS A 687 -15.33 -0.33 10.56
N GLN A 688 -14.64 -0.80 9.51
CA GLN A 688 -15.15 -1.87 8.63
C GLN A 688 -15.42 -3.17 9.40
N TYR A 689 -14.55 -3.53 10.35
CA TYR A 689 -14.77 -4.67 11.23
C TYR A 689 -16.06 -4.53 12.05
N LYS A 690 -16.29 -3.36 12.66
CA LYS A 690 -17.49 -3.08 13.47
C LYS A 690 -18.77 -3.04 12.64
N GLU A 691 -18.68 -2.57 11.40
CA GLU A 691 -19.79 -2.54 10.45
C GLU A 691 -20.09 -3.92 9.82
N GLN A 692 -19.29 -4.95 10.15
CA GLN A 692 -19.39 -6.32 9.60
C GLN A 692 -19.26 -6.39 8.07
N ASP A 693 -18.59 -5.40 7.48
CA ASP A 693 -18.37 -5.27 6.03
C ASP A 693 -17.03 -5.88 5.58
N GLY A 694 -16.57 -6.91 6.29
CA GLY A 694 -15.33 -7.62 5.99
C GLY A 694 -15.52 -8.66 4.89
N PHE A 695 -14.62 -8.70 3.91
CA PHE A 695 -14.68 -9.63 2.77
C PHE A 695 -13.62 -10.73 2.94
N GLY A 696 -14.04 -11.94 3.30
CA GLY A 696 -13.17 -13.12 3.26
C GLY A 696 -13.34 -14.12 4.41
N LYS A 697 -12.44 -15.12 4.44
CA LYS A 697 -12.46 -16.24 5.39
C LYS A 697 -12.18 -15.72 6.82
N ARG A 698 -13.09 -16.00 7.75
CA ARG A 698 -12.86 -15.78 9.19
C ARG A 698 -11.67 -16.63 9.65
N ALA A 699 -10.84 -16.07 10.52
CA ALA A 699 -9.63 -16.72 11.00
C ALA A 699 -9.55 -16.65 12.53
N PHE A 700 -8.63 -17.40 13.10
CA PHE A 700 -8.26 -17.28 14.50
C PHE A 700 -6.80 -16.84 14.57
N MET A 701 -6.55 -15.72 15.24
CA MET A 701 -5.19 -15.23 15.48
C MET A 701 -4.50 -16.10 16.53
N GLY A 702 -3.27 -16.53 16.24
CA GLY A 702 -2.38 -17.14 17.23
C GLY A 702 -1.80 -18.46 16.77
N LEU A 703 -1.64 -19.43 17.68
CA LEU A 703 -0.96 -20.68 17.34
C LEU A 703 -1.69 -21.46 16.21
N GLN A 704 -3.02 -21.47 16.20
CA GLN A 704 -3.85 -22.17 15.19
C GLN A 704 -4.21 -21.31 13.96
N THR A 705 -3.47 -20.23 13.69
CA THR A 705 -3.64 -19.49 12.43
C THR A 705 -3.49 -20.44 11.23
N ASP A 706 -4.45 -20.41 10.29
CA ASP A 706 -4.38 -21.20 9.06
C ASP A 706 -3.28 -20.68 8.11
N TYR A 707 -2.53 -21.58 7.50
CA TYR A 707 -1.35 -21.27 6.67
C TYR A 707 -1.73 -20.70 5.27
N ASP A 708 -2.99 -20.82 4.85
CA ASP A 708 -3.53 -20.31 3.60
C ASP A 708 -4.01 -18.86 3.70
N LEU A 709 -4.03 -18.27 4.90
CA LEU A 709 -4.55 -16.92 5.13
C LEU A 709 -3.63 -15.86 4.52
N ARG A 710 -4.25 -14.85 3.91
CA ARG A 710 -3.55 -13.72 3.31
C ARG A 710 -4.26 -12.39 3.60
N GLY A 711 -3.49 -11.33 3.84
CA GLY A 711 -3.99 -9.96 3.99
C GLY A 711 -4.14 -9.49 5.44
N ASP A 712 -4.96 -8.45 5.64
CA ASP A 712 -5.10 -7.78 6.93
C ASP A 712 -6.34 -8.26 7.68
N TYR A 713 -6.17 -8.57 8.96
CA TYR A 713 -7.21 -9.11 9.83
C TYR A 713 -7.40 -8.25 11.06
N ILE A 714 -8.66 -7.99 11.43
CA ILE A 714 -9.02 -7.19 12.60
C ILE A 714 -9.88 -8.03 13.54
N LEU A 715 -9.70 -7.80 14.83
CA LEU A 715 -10.38 -8.46 15.93
C LEU A 715 -10.51 -7.50 17.11
N GLU A 716 -11.38 -7.81 18.06
CA GLU A 716 -11.45 -7.10 19.35
C GLU A 716 -10.89 -7.94 20.48
N VAL A 717 -10.21 -7.27 21.42
CA VAL A 717 -9.63 -7.89 22.61
C VAL A 717 -10.00 -7.12 23.87
N ASN A 718 -10.07 -7.84 24.99
CA ASN A 718 -10.37 -7.29 26.30
C ASN A 718 -9.14 -6.61 26.92
N PRO A 719 -9.33 -5.65 27.85
CA PRO A 719 -8.21 -4.99 28.53
C PRO A 719 -7.45 -5.90 29.50
N LYS A 720 -8.09 -6.95 30.02
CA LYS A 720 -7.55 -7.92 30.98
C LYS A 720 -7.76 -9.35 30.46
N SER A 721 -6.94 -10.30 30.93
CA SER A 721 -7.07 -11.72 30.55
C SER A 721 -8.33 -12.33 31.20
N PRO A 722 -9.11 -13.18 30.51
CA PRO A 722 -8.91 -13.63 29.13
C PRO A 722 -9.11 -12.48 28.12
N PHE A 723 -8.10 -12.30 27.27
CA PHE A 723 -8.05 -11.19 26.32
C PHE A 723 -8.92 -11.48 25.11
N GLY A 724 -8.95 -12.73 24.67
CA GLY A 724 -9.74 -13.12 23.52
C GLY A 724 -11.23 -13.09 23.82
N GLN A 725 -12.01 -12.53 22.90
CA GLN A 725 -13.46 -12.56 22.97
C GLN A 725 -13.93 -13.86 22.33
N ARG A 726 -14.13 -14.90 23.15
CA ARG A 726 -14.78 -16.15 22.72
C ARG A 726 -16.07 -15.79 21.98
N SER A 727 -16.11 -15.98 20.66
CA SER A 727 -17.39 -15.97 19.95
C SER A 727 -18.05 -17.32 20.17
N PRO A 728 -19.29 -17.39 20.70
CA PRO A 728 -20.17 -18.49 20.36
C PRO A 728 -20.28 -18.52 18.84
N ALA A 729 -20.23 -19.70 18.23
CA ALA A 729 -20.56 -19.85 16.83
C ALA A 729 -22.01 -19.36 16.62
N HIS A 730 -22.19 -18.13 16.16
CA HIS A 730 -23.45 -17.78 15.52
C HIS A 730 -23.54 -18.68 14.30
N LYS A 731 -24.48 -19.63 14.35
CA LYS A 731 -24.83 -20.48 13.22
C LYS A 731 -24.99 -19.56 12.01
N GLN A 732 -24.12 -19.74 11.02
CA GLN A 732 -24.48 -19.35 9.67
C GLN A 732 -25.82 -20.03 9.39
N ALA A 733 -26.78 -19.27 8.86
CA ALA A 733 -27.89 -19.88 8.15
C ALA A 733 -27.25 -20.68 7.01
N SER A 734 -27.12 -21.99 7.22
CA SER A 734 -26.56 -22.92 6.28
C SER A 734 -27.40 -22.89 5.02
N TYR A 735 -26.78 -22.52 3.91
CA TYR A 735 -27.27 -22.84 2.59
C TYR A 735 -27.06 -24.35 2.37
N HIS A 736 -28.00 -25.15 2.88
CA HIS A 736 -28.19 -26.53 2.45
C HIS A 736 -29.64 -26.72 2.04
N GLY A 737 -29.81 -27.28 0.83
CA GLY A 737 -31.05 -27.30 0.09
C GLY A 737 -32.13 -28.17 0.73
N ILE A 738 -33.35 -27.85 0.34
CA ILE A 738 -34.44 -28.83 0.28
C ILE A 738 -34.83 -28.89 -1.20
N HIS A 739 -34.27 -29.88 -1.89
CA HIS A 739 -35.06 -30.60 -2.87
C HIS A 739 -36.17 -31.29 -2.08
N ASN A 740 -37.41 -30.91 -2.34
CA ASN A 740 -38.52 -31.83 -2.29
C ASN A 740 -39.28 -31.64 -3.61
N ALA A 741 -39.09 -32.61 -4.50
CA ALA A 741 -40.08 -32.94 -5.50
C ALA A 741 -41.23 -33.66 -4.78
N GLN A 742 -42.47 -33.25 -5.04
CA GLN A 742 -43.56 -34.11 -5.51
C GLN A 742 -44.89 -33.35 -5.48
N ASN A 743 -45.56 -33.42 -6.64
CA ASN A 743 -46.97 -33.18 -6.98
C ASN A 743 -47.51 -31.76 -6.96
#